data_AF-A0A7Y2WYR2-F1
#
_entry.id   AF-A0A7Y2WYR2-F1
#
_cell.length_a   1.000
_cell.length_b   1.000
_cell.length_c   1.000
_cell.angle_alpha   90.00
_cell.angle_beta   90.00
_cell.angle_gamma   90.00
#
_symmetry.space_group_name_H-M   'P 1'
#
loop_
_entity.id
_entity.type
_entity.pdbx_description
1 polymer ?
#
loop_
_entity_poly.entity_id
_entity_poly.type
_entity_poly.pdbx_seq_one_letter_code
_entity_poly.pdbx_strand_id
1 'polypeptide(L)'
;MSTHKRDGHLTIGVLTGWQYYWTATPLSYLDPLLHGMCLAAQNLGCHLLLGCGMGVSATTGDPLRPAWPIPLPETDFVPVGPWNTDGLIAINPLHLPALSRDIQAMIAAGHPVLFVGSGERGPTIAADNAGGILEAMRHLAGHGHRRVAFIAGSPDDMDGDSGGRLRAYHVALQAYGISADPRLVAYGRHVYAAGYAAMRQILDGGAPFTAVLASNDESALGVIQALIEAGRRIPQDVAVIGFDDRPESAVQTPELSSVRIPLFRMGYRAIELLAQMIAGDTVLAEPVRIPTRLIPRESCGCGRGHGLAALPDVSAPPQPAPYGLDQPAELVQAMKAAVLAQAQGMAEAEVEASCWRLADTLAEAMARHDPSEFYVSLDEILQDRAFTHEDAHIWQAAISALQEATDGPQSPAHELIDRARVVLSAHMQRQHRRYVVAEHWKTNRMGVLTAQLQMALDETQVFAILARHLPTMGITRGWVALFEPGGMVDAMARCHLRSITAPDQPATFCLSRDFPPAELLLEAAPFSLALLPLVSPRGQLGFVAFDSDHLEIYGAIVQQLAAALHTAQLYREAMEGRRLAEEAAQLKSRFLSTVSHELRTPLNLLVGLSRMLVQESDKSASPLSEVYRDDLERINANAQHLGGLINDVLDLASSDAGQLRLANEYVDLSQALRMVAETGYRLAEDKGLAWSAALPERGPWVWGDRTRLRQVALNLISNAIKFTAQGMVSLTLEASGEYARVSVSDSGLGIPPADQAAIFSEFRRSDRSVTRGYTGMGLGLAICKRLIELHGGSISLHSTGEEGAGSTFSFTLPAVTPPVTLARDPASQARDAERVMVLTDHVSSGQRLSEHLSQRGFEVHLVLTADAGDWLGEMATVSPNAVVLDMTSDPEHGWEILKAIKGNPLTRDLPVMFYTLAHDRGSVLELDYLTKPIELAELTSALDQHWLAGDTNDAGRAVLVVDDDPGTLDMNARIVQSHWPDARVIKANNGREALEILGQQRVDLVLLDLIMPKIDGFGVIEALRQAEATRDVPVIVLTGQVLSQQDIARLGRGVATVMSKGLFTAAETMAHLDAALERRRKLSNEAQRLVRQAMAYVHEHYAEPISRQDLARLVGMADDYLTSCFHKEVGMTPIAYLNRYRVNQAKLLLKQGEASITDIAALVGFSDSGYFSRIFRREVGMSPEAYRRAEA
;
A
#
# COMPACT_ATOMS: atom_id res chain seq x y z
N MET A 1 -37.62 -4.43 40.35
CA MET A 1 -36.29 -4.42 39.72
C MET A 1 -35.27 -4.22 40.82
N SER A 2 -34.25 -5.07 40.90
CA SER A 2 -33.14 -4.94 41.86
C SER A 2 -32.33 -3.71 41.51
N THR A 3 -32.02 -2.83 42.47
CA THR A 3 -31.01 -1.79 42.29
C THR A 3 -29.69 -2.50 41.98
N HIS A 4 -29.13 -2.27 40.80
CA HIS A 4 -27.87 -2.88 40.36
C HIS A 4 -26.72 -2.02 40.88
N LYS A 5 -26.64 -1.82 42.21
CA LYS A 5 -25.47 -1.20 42.83
C LYS A 5 -24.28 -2.14 42.65
N ARG A 6 -23.50 -1.91 41.60
CA ARG A 6 -22.22 -2.57 41.37
C ARG A 6 -21.24 -2.05 42.42
N ASP A 7 -20.72 -2.94 43.25
CA ASP A 7 -19.74 -2.66 44.32
C ASP A 7 -20.13 -1.53 45.29
N GLY A 8 -21.43 -1.28 45.48
CA GLY A 8 -21.95 -0.25 46.38
C GLY A 8 -22.11 1.15 45.77
N HIS A 9 -21.69 1.34 44.51
CA HIS A 9 -21.77 2.60 43.77
C HIS A 9 -22.94 2.61 42.78
N LEU A 10 -23.48 3.79 42.47
CA LEU A 10 -24.49 3.96 41.43
C LEU A 10 -23.83 3.95 40.05
N THR A 11 -24.46 3.30 39.07
CA THR A 11 -24.02 3.35 37.66
C THR A 11 -24.99 4.17 36.82
N ILE A 12 -24.54 5.28 36.26
CA ILE A 12 -25.36 6.18 35.43
C ILE A 12 -24.95 6.02 33.96
N GLY A 13 -25.93 5.83 33.09
CA GLY A 13 -25.70 5.87 31.64
C GLY A 13 -26.09 7.22 31.04
N VAL A 14 -25.36 7.68 30.03
CA VAL A 14 -25.66 8.90 29.28
C VAL A 14 -25.84 8.55 27.81
N LEU A 15 -26.98 8.93 27.24
CA LEU A 15 -27.34 8.74 25.84
C LEU A 15 -27.60 10.09 25.18
N THR A 16 -27.16 10.23 23.94
CA THR A 16 -27.30 11.47 23.15
C THR A 16 -28.22 11.21 21.95
N GLY A 17 -29.11 12.17 21.65
CA GLY A 17 -30.02 12.11 20.50
C GLY A 17 -29.36 12.29 19.13
N TRP A 18 -28.07 12.61 19.12
CA TRP A 18 -27.22 12.78 17.93
C TRP A 18 -25.83 12.18 18.17
N GLN A 19 -24.93 12.23 17.19
CA GLN A 19 -23.53 11.84 17.37
C GLN A 19 -22.77 12.82 18.28
N TYR A 20 -21.80 12.34 19.08
CA TYR A 20 -20.90 13.22 19.84
C TYR A 20 -19.71 13.68 18.99
N TYR A 21 -19.25 12.82 18.07
CA TYR A 21 -18.18 13.14 17.12
C TYR A 21 -18.74 13.33 15.72
N TRP A 22 -18.26 14.35 14.98
CA TRP A 22 -18.52 14.44 13.53
C TRP A 22 -17.84 13.29 12.79
N THR A 23 -16.52 13.25 12.81
CA THR A 23 -15.70 12.13 12.33
C THR A 23 -14.64 11.79 13.36
N ALA A 24 -13.92 12.81 13.81
CA ALA A 24 -12.84 12.69 14.77
C ALA A 24 -12.91 13.76 15.87
N THR A 25 -13.57 14.88 15.59
CA THR A 25 -13.69 16.03 16.50
C THR A 25 -15.01 16.01 17.27
N PRO A 26 -14.98 16.24 18.60
CA PRO A 26 -16.19 16.43 19.40
C PRO A 26 -17.05 17.58 18.91
N LEU A 27 -18.35 17.50 19.17
CA LEU A 27 -19.27 18.63 19.07
C LEU A 27 -19.05 19.60 20.23
N SER A 28 -18.76 20.87 19.90
CA SER A 28 -18.48 21.92 20.89
C SER A 28 -19.61 22.18 21.89
N TYR A 29 -20.85 21.78 21.55
CA TYR A 29 -21.99 21.87 22.46
C TYR A 29 -22.03 20.76 23.52
N LEU A 30 -21.73 19.51 23.15
CA LEU A 30 -21.82 18.38 24.08
C LEU A 30 -20.58 18.27 24.98
N ASP A 31 -19.46 18.77 24.50
CA ASP A 31 -18.18 18.59 25.17
C ASP A 31 -18.18 19.15 26.61
N PRO A 32 -18.54 20.43 26.88
CA PRO A 32 -18.59 20.94 28.25
C PRO A 32 -19.62 20.21 29.12
N LEU A 33 -20.72 19.77 28.51
CA LEU A 33 -21.80 19.07 29.19
C LEU A 33 -21.33 17.71 29.75
N LEU A 34 -20.63 16.90 28.94
CA LEU A 34 -20.10 15.61 29.38
C LEU A 34 -18.99 15.78 30.43
N HIS A 35 -18.11 16.77 30.30
CA HIS A 35 -17.11 17.08 31.33
C HIS A 35 -17.75 17.41 32.68
N GLY A 36 -18.82 18.20 32.68
CA GLY A 36 -19.60 18.48 33.89
C GLY A 36 -20.20 17.22 34.52
N MET A 37 -20.69 16.29 33.69
CA MET A 37 -21.19 14.99 34.16
C MET A 37 -20.08 14.12 34.77
N CYS A 38 -18.91 14.04 34.12
CA CYS A 38 -17.76 13.29 34.63
C CYS A 38 -17.31 13.81 35.99
N LEU A 39 -17.19 15.13 36.16
CA LEU A 39 -16.78 15.72 37.44
C LEU A 39 -17.83 15.46 38.54
N ALA A 40 -19.12 15.59 38.24
CA ALA A 40 -20.17 15.28 39.21
C ALA A 40 -20.17 13.81 39.62
N ALA A 41 -19.99 12.89 38.66
CA ALA A 41 -19.90 11.46 38.94
C ALA A 41 -18.70 11.14 39.83
N GLN A 42 -17.55 11.77 39.58
CA GLN A 42 -16.37 11.64 40.43
C GLN A 42 -16.63 12.15 41.86
N ASN A 43 -17.22 13.34 42.01
CA ASN A 43 -17.53 13.94 43.32
C ASN A 43 -18.55 13.12 44.12
N LEU A 44 -19.52 12.51 43.46
CA LEU A 44 -20.56 11.68 44.08
C LEU A 44 -20.15 10.21 44.24
N GLY A 45 -18.98 9.82 43.71
CA GLY A 45 -18.53 8.43 43.71
C GLY A 45 -19.46 7.50 42.92
N CYS A 46 -19.90 7.93 41.74
CA CYS A 46 -20.73 7.14 40.83
C CYS A 46 -19.91 6.62 39.64
N HIS A 47 -20.29 5.45 39.10
CA HIS A 47 -19.83 5.00 37.79
C HIS A 47 -20.60 5.71 36.68
N LEU A 48 -19.93 6.02 35.58
CA LEU A 48 -20.51 6.69 34.42
C LEU A 48 -20.22 5.93 33.13
N LEU A 49 -21.24 5.70 32.32
CA LEU A 49 -21.15 5.13 30.98
C LEU A 49 -21.65 6.13 29.95
N LEU A 50 -20.77 6.65 29.10
CA LEU A 50 -21.10 7.65 28.09
C LEU A 50 -21.27 6.99 26.73
N GLY A 51 -22.47 7.05 26.15
CA GLY A 51 -22.73 6.63 24.77
C GLY A 51 -22.36 7.74 23.78
N CYS A 52 -21.26 7.56 23.06
CA CYS A 52 -20.71 8.56 22.17
C CYS A 52 -20.83 8.13 20.69
N GLY A 53 -21.86 8.64 20.00
CA GLY A 53 -22.09 8.36 18.58
C GLY A 53 -21.04 8.99 17.67
N MET A 54 -20.86 8.41 16.48
CA MET A 54 -19.85 8.82 15.50
C MET A 54 -20.53 9.10 14.16
N GLY A 55 -20.38 10.31 13.63
CA GLY A 55 -20.89 10.64 12.29
C GLY A 55 -20.14 9.93 11.17
N VAL A 56 -20.78 9.87 10.00
CA VAL A 56 -20.23 9.18 8.81
C VAL A 56 -19.14 10.02 8.13
N SER A 57 -19.33 11.34 8.05
CA SER A 57 -18.36 12.30 7.55
C SER A 57 -18.46 13.63 8.31
N ALA A 58 -17.55 14.56 8.01
CA ALA A 58 -17.52 15.89 8.63
C ALA A 58 -18.51 16.87 7.99
N THR A 59 -19.43 16.39 7.15
CA THR A 59 -20.39 17.25 6.45
C THR A 59 -21.69 17.39 7.24
N THR A 60 -22.21 18.61 7.29
CA THR A 60 -23.44 18.97 8.01
C THR A 60 -24.72 18.39 7.38
N GLY A 61 -24.62 17.76 6.20
CA GLY A 61 -25.74 17.12 5.51
C GLY A 61 -25.91 15.63 5.81
N ASP A 62 -24.97 15.02 6.54
CA ASP A 62 -25.02 13.59 6.84
C ASP A 62 -26.14 13.22 7.82
N PRO A 63 -26.70 12.00 7.71
CA PRO A 63 -27.65 11.52 8.68
C PRO A 63 -26.98 11.40 10.06
N LEU A 64 -27.70 11.83 11.10
CA LEU A 64 -27.25 11.71 12.48
C LEU A 64 -27.09 10.23 12.85
N ARG A 65 -26.02 9.93 13.59
CA ARG A 65 -25.67 8.58 14.07
C ARG A 65 -25.51 8.57 15.61
N PRO A 66 -26.60 8.67 16.37
CA PRO A 66 -26.53 8.58 17.83
C PRO A 66 -26.10 7.18 18.28
N ALA A 67 -25.33 7.13 19.37
CA ALA A 67 -25.01 5.89 20.04
C ALA A 67 -26.19 5.46 20.92
N TRP A 68 -26.72 4.26 20.70
CA TRP A 68 -27.97 3.82 21.31
C TRP A 68 -27.92 2.36 21.79
N PRO A 69 -28.67 1.97 22.85
CA PRO A 69 -28.74 0.59 23.33
C PRO A 69 -29.49 -0.38 22.40
N ILE A 70 -30.08 0.10 21.32
CA ILE A 70 -30.87 -0.72 20.39
C ILE A 70 -30.31 -0.52 18.98
N PRO A 71 -30.00 -1.60 18.25
CA PRO A 71 -29.52 -1.50 16.88
C PRO A 71 -30.68 -1.14 15.94
N LEU A 72 -30.66 0.08 15.42
CA LEU A 72 -31.58 0.58 14.40
C LEU A 72 -30.78 1.00 13.17
N PRO A 73 -31.38 1.06 11.95
CA PRO A 73 -30.65 1.45 10.74
C PRO A 73 -29.97 2.83 10.84
N GLU A 74 -30.54 3.74 11.63
CA GLU A 74 -30.09 5.12 11.83
C GLU A 74 -29.28 5.33 13.13
N THR A 75 -29.02 4.29 13.93
CA THR A 75 -28.23 4.37 15.16
C THR A 75 -27.01 3.47 15.09
N ASP A 76 -26.03 3.75 15.95
CA ASP A 76 -24.93 2.81 16.21
C ASP A 76 -25.10 2.23 17.62
N PHE A 77 -24.97 0.92 17.75
CA PHE A 77 -25.22 0.24 19.01
C PHE A 77 -24.08 0.47 20.00
N VAL A 78 -24.41 0.84 21.24
CA VAL A 78 -23.50 0.77 22.39
C VAL A 78 -24.24 0.17 23.58
N PRO A 79 -23.59 -0.64 24.42
CA PRO A 79 -24.26 -1.26 25.55
C PRO A 79 -24.41 -0.28 26.72
N VAL A 80 -25.28 0.71 26.59
CA VAL A 80 -25.64 1.65 27.67
C VAL A 80 -27.15 1.64 27.82
N GLY A 81 -27.66 0.85 28.77
CA GLY A 81 -29.09 0.61 28.90
C GLY A 81 -29.53 0.25 30.32
N PRO A 82 -30.82 -0.06 30.52
CA PRO A 82 -31.39 -0.31 31.85
C PRO A 82 -30.85 -1.58 32.55
N TRP A 83 -30.14 -2.44 31.82
CA TRP A 83 -29.58 -3.69 32.34
C TRP A 83 -28.21 -3.51 33.01
N ASN A 84 -27.48 -2.44 32.70
CA ASN A 84 -26.15 -2.16 33.27
C ASN A 84 -26.04 -0.76 33.89
N THR A 85 -27.18 -0.10 34.11
CA THR A 85 -27.26 1.22 34.74
C THR A 85 -28.38 1.21 35.80
N ASP A 86 -28.25 2.04 36.83
CA ASP A 86 -29.29 2.34 37.81
C ASP A 86 -30.21 3.49 37.37
N GLY A 87 -29.76 4.30 36.41
CA GLY A 87 -30.54 5.35 35.77
C GLY A 87 -29.87 5.87 34.49
N LEU A 88 -30.65 6.52 33.64
CA LEU A 88 -30.19 7.07 32.36
C LEU A 88 -30.39 8.58 32.30
N ILE A 89 -29.44 9.26 31.68
CA ILE A 89 -29.57 10.63 31.21
C ILE A 89 -29.72 10.58 29.69
N ALA A 90 -30.76 11.22 29.16
CA ALA A 90 -30.98 11.34 27.72
C ALA A 90 -30.90 12.81 27.29
N ILE A 91 -29.97 13.13 26.38
CA ILE A 91 -29.74 14.49 25.89
C ILE A 91 -30.56 14.72 24.63
N ASN A 92 -31.48 15.68 24.70
CA ASN A 92 -32.39 16.11 23.65
C ASN A 92 -31.75 17.13 22.71
N PRO A 93 -32.32 17.32 21.50
CA PRO A 93 -33.41 16.54 20.89
C PRO A 93 -33.01 15.13 20.43
N LEU A 94 -33.94 14.17 20.52
CA LEU A 94 -33.71 12.78 20.07
C LEU A 94 -33.83 12.57 18.55
N HIS A 95 -34.44 13.53 17.83
CA HIS A 95 -34.62 13.57 16.36
C HIS A 95 -35.40 12.41 15.69
N LEU A 96 -35.45 11.23 16.30
CA LEU A 96 -36.03 10.02 15.75
C LEU A 96 -37.19 9.53 16.64
N PRO A 97 -38.41 9.36 16.10
CA PRO A 97 -39.56 8.88 16.88
C PRO A 97 -39.35 7.49 17.51
N ALA A 98 -38.47 6.66 16.94
CA ALA A 98 -38.13 5.37 17.51
C ALA A 98 -37.43 5.51 18.87
N LEU A 99 -36.45 6.42 18.97
CA LEU A 99 -35.69 6.66 20.20
C LEU A 99 -36.57 7.20 21.33
N SER A 100 -37.50 8.11 20.99
CA SER A 100 -38.51 8.60 21.94
C SER A 100 -39.37 7.44 22.46
N ARG A 101 -39.93 6.60 21.58
CA ARG A 101 -40.72 5.43 22.00
C ARG A 101 -39.92 4.48 22.91
N ASP A 102 -38.65 4.26 22.60
CA ASP A 102 -37.79 3.35 23.36
C ASP A 102 -37.52 3.87 24.77
N ILE A 103 -37.13 5.14 24.92
CA ILE A 103 -36.92 5.74 26.25
C ILE A 103 -38.24 5.80 27.03
N GLN A 104 -39.35 6.18 26.39
CA GLN A 104 -40.65 6.24 27.08
C GLN A 104 -41.08 4.85 27.56
N ALA A 105 -40.75 3.78 26.83
CA ALA A 105 -40.95 2.41 27.28
C ALA A 105 -40.08 2.06 28.51
N MET A 106 -38.83 2.53 28.57
CA MET A 106 -37.96 2.34 29.75
C MET A 106 -38.51 3.07 30.98
N ILE A 107 -39.00 4.30 30.81
CA ILE A 107 -39.66 5.07 31.88
C ILE A 107 -40.91 4.33 32.36
N ALA A 108 -41.75 3.84 31.43
CA ALA A 108 -42.95 3.08 31.77
C ALA A 108 -42.63 1.75 32.49
N ALA A 109 -41.47 1.14 32.22
CA ALA A 109 -40.96 -0.02 32.93
C ALA A 109 -40.42 0.30 34.34
N GLY A 110 -40.36 1.58 34.72
CA GLY A 110 -39.91 2.05 36.04
C GLY A 110 -38.41 2.34 36.12
N HIS A 111 -37.69 2.39 35.00
CA HIS A 111 -36.28 2.78 34.99
C HIS A 111 -36.14 4.31 35.15
N PRO A 112 -35.33 4.83 36.09
CA PRO A 112 -35.12 6.27 36.23
C PRO A 112 -34.47 6.88 34.98
N VAL A 113 -35.14 7.88 34.39
CA VAL A 113 -34.59 8.64 33.25
C VAL A 113 -34.74 10.15 33.52
N LEU A 114 -33.66 10.90 33.31
CA LEU A 114 -33.63 12.36 33.33
C LEU A 114 -33.29 12.88 31.92
N PHE A 115 -34.08 13.83 31.42
CA PHE A 115 -33.78 14.49 30.16
C PHE A 115 -32.94 15.75 30.37
N VAL A 116 -31.97 15.96 29.49
CA VAL A 116 -31.22 17.22 29.37
C VAL A 116 -31.67 17.90 28.09
N GLY A 117 -32.22 19.11 28.19
CA GLY A 117 -32.85 19.81 27.08
C GLY A 117 -34.34 19.49 26.93
N SER A 118 -35.09 20.42 26.33
CA SER A 118 -36.55 20.31 26.19
C SER A 118 -36.93 19.39 25.00
N GLY A 119 -38.12 18.79 25.03
CA GLY A 119 -38.70 18.08 23.87
C GLY A 119 -39.34 16.73 24.18
N GLU A 120 -38.91 16.08 25.26
CA GLU A 120 -39.45 14.78 25.70
C GLU A 120 -40.30 14.91 26.97
N ARG A 121 -41.18 13.93 27.21
CA ARG A 121 -42.00 13.88 28.42
C ARG A 121 -41.24 13.19 29.55
N GLY A 122 -41.03 13.89 30.65
CA GLY A 122 -40.44 13.33 31.87
C GLY A 122 -39.65 14.36 32.69
N PRO A 123 -39.01 13.93 33.79
CA PRO A 123 -38.08 14.75 34.56
C PRO A 123 -37.04 15.38 33.63
N THR A 124 -36.90 16.70 33.68
CA THR A 124 -36.07 17.44 32.71
C THR A 124 -35.24 18.51 33.40
N ILE A 125 -33.99 18.66 32.99
CA ILE A 125 -33.16 19.85 33.22
C ILE A 125 -32.91 20.53 31.87
N ALA A 126 -33.16 21.82 31.77
CA ALA A 126 -33.01 22.55 30.51
C ALA A 126 -32.48 23.97 30.76
N ALA A 127 -31.87 24.55 29.74
CA ALA A 127 -31.54 25.96 29.76
C ALA A 127 -32.82 26.81 29.86
N ASP A 128 -32.72 27.95 30.55
CA ASP A 128 -33.76 28.98 30.50
C ASP A 128 -33.68 29.75 29.18
N ASN A 129 -34.17 29.10 28.12
CA ASN A 129 -34.23 29.66 26.78
C ASN A 129 -35.09 30.94 26.73
N ALA A 130 -36.14 31.02 27.55
CA ALA A 130 -37.03 32.19 27.57
C ALA A 130 -36.35 33.39 28.21
N GLY A 131 -35.71 33.20 29.37
CA GLY A 131 -34.91 34.23 30.04
C GLY A 131 -33.84 34.82 29.13
N GLY A 132 -33.10 33.97 28.43
CA GLY A 132 -32.03 34.38 27.51
C GLY A 132 -32.51 35.20 26.32
N ILE A 133 -33.59 34.77 25.65
CA ILE A 133 -34.19 35.55 24.55
C ILE A 133 -34.76 36.89 25.05
N LEU A 134 -35.41 36.90 26.22
CA LEU A 134 -35.93 38.13 26.81
C LEU A 134 -34.81 39.11 27.15
N GLU A 135 -33.69 38.63 27.69
CA GLU A 135 -32.51 39.44 27.98
C GLU A 135 -31.89 40.01 26.70
N ALA A 136 -31.70 39.19 25.66
CA ALA A 136 -31.19 39.64 24.37
C ALA A 136 -32.09 40.70 23.72
N MET A 137 -33.40 40.49 23.76
CA MET A 137 -34.39 41.44 23.23
C MET A 137 -34.45 42.73 24.05
N ARG A 138 -34.34 42.64 25.39
CA ARG A 138 -34.22 43.81 26.26
C ARG A 138 -32.99 44.64 25.90
N HIS A 139 -31.86 43.98 25.69
CA HIS A 139 -30.60 44.62 25.31
C HIS A 139 -30.73 45.34 23.96
N LEU A 140 -31.24 44.66 22.93
CA LEU A 140 -31.47 45.28 21.61
C LEU A 140 -32.49 46.43 21.70
N ALA A 141 -33.54 46.29 22.49
CA ALA A 141 -34.51 47.35 22.71
C ALA A 141 -33.89 48.56 23.45
N GLY A 142 -32.97 48.32 24.38
CA GLY A 142 -32.17 49.35 25.06
C GLY A 142 -31.27 50.14 24.10
N HIS A 143 -30.70 49.47 23.09
CA HIS A 143 -29.98 50.11 21.98
C HIS A 143 -30.89 50.79 20.95
N GLY A 144 -32.19 50.85 21.19
CA GLY A 144 -33.15 51.53 20.31
C GLY A 144 -33.60 50.71 19.10
N HIS A 145 -33.23 49.43 19.00
CA HIS A 145 -33.72 48.57 17.93
C HIS A 145 -35.21 48.28 18.12
N ARG A 146 -35.98 48.48 17.04
CA ARG A 146 -37.45 48.27 17.01
C ARG A 146 -37.89 47.43 15.81
N ARG A 147 -36.95 46.85 15.06
CA ARG A 147 -37.19 45.94 13.94
C ARG A 147 -36.12 44.85 14.00
N VAL A 148 -36.41 43.81 14.75
CA VAL A 148 -35.46 42.72 15.05
C VAL A 148 -35.90 41.48 14.29
N ALA A 149 -35.05 40.99 13.39
CA ALA A 149 -35.27 39.73 12.70
C ALA A 149 -34.89 38.55 13.61
N PHE A 150 -35.54 37.41 13.41
CA PHE A 150 -35.31 36.20 14.20
C PHE A 150 -35.11 34.98 13.30
N ILE A 151 -34.00 34.26 13.51
CA ILE A 151 -33.73 32.99 12.84
C ILE A 151 -34.09 31.87 13.81
N ALA A 152 -35.23 31.20 13.58
CA ALA A 152 -35.94 30.43 14.59
C ALA A 152 -35.39 29.05 14.92
N GLY A 153 -34.38 28.56 14.19
CA GLY A 153 -33.94 27.17 14.30
C GLY A 153 -34.78 26.23 13.44
N SER A 154 -34.79 24.94 13.81
CA SER A 154 -35.46 23.90 13.03
C SER A 154 -36.98 23.92 13.20
N PRO A 155 -37.77 23.84 12.11
CA PRO A 155 -39.23 23.68 12.20
C PRO A 155 -39.65 22.32 12.75
N ASP A 156 -38.73 21.34 12.78
CA ASP A 156 -38.98 20.00 13.34
C ASP A 156 -38.89 19.98 14.89
N ASP A 157 -38.42 21.07 15.52
CA ASP A 157 -38.14 21.18 16.97
C ASP A 157 -39.03 22.24 17.66
N MET A 158 -40.29 22.33 17.23
CA MET A 158 -41.21 23.36 17.73
C MET A 158 -41.70 23.11 19.17
N ASP A 159 -41.64 21.87 19.62
CA ASP A 159 -41.95 21.50 21.01
C ASP A 159 -40.71 21.55 21.92
N GLY A 160 -39.50 21.61 21.34
CA GLY A 160 -38.25 21.72 22.07
C GLY A 160 -37.70 23.15 22.13
N ASP A 161 -36.38 23.27 22.00
CA ASP A 161 -35.66 24.51 22.27
C ASP A 161 -35.86 25.56 21.16
N SER A 162 -35.93 25.15 19.88
CA SER A 162 -36.19 26.05 18.75
C SER A 162 -37.53 26.76 18.91
N GLY A 163 -38.60 25.99 19.15
CA GLY A 163 -39.92 26.58 19.38
C GLY A 163 -40.02 27.35 20.70
N GLY A 164 -39.31 26.91 21.75
CA GLY A 164 -39.21 27.65 23.01
C GLY A 164 -38.62 29.05 22.82
N ARG A 165 -37.51 29.16 22.09
CA ARG A 165 -36.85 30.43 21.76
C ARG A 165 -37.74 31.31 20.88
N LEU A 166 -38.42 30.73 19.89
CA LEU A 166 -39.37 31.47 19.02
C LEU A 166 -40.57 32.02 19.79
N ARG A 167 -41.16 31.25 20.71
CA ARG A 167 -42.25 31.73 21.57
C ARG A 167 -41.77 32.88 22.46
N ALA A 168 -40.58 32.75 23.05
CA ALA A 168 -40.00 33.81 23.86
C ALA A 168 -39.72 35.09 23.06
N TYR A 169 -39.29 34.97 21.81
CA TYR A 169 -39.11 36.12 20.91
C TYR A 169 -40.44 36.86 20.68
N HIS A 170 -41.53 36.15 20.40
CA HIS A 170 -42.85 36.78 20.25
C HIS A 170 -43.36 37.45 21.54
N VAL A 171 -43.13 36.81 22.70
CA VAL A 171 -43.44 37.41 24.00
C VAL A 171 -42.62 38.69 24.22
N ALA A 172 -41.34 38.67 23.86
CA ALA A 172 -40.47 39.84 23.97
C ALA A 172 -40.90 40.99 23.04
N LEU A 173 -41.34 40.69 21.81
CA LEU A 173 -41.90 41.71 20.91
C LEU A 173 -43.08 42.43 21.56
N GLN A 174 -43.99 41.70 22.18
CA GLN A 174 -45.14 42.28 22.90
C GLN A 174 -44.68 43.08 24.12
N ALA A 175 -43.78 42.52 24.93
CA ALA A 175 -43.30 43.14 26.16
C ALA A 175 -42.58 44.49 25.92
N TYR A 176 -41.85 44.61 24.80
CA TYR A 176 -41.08 45.81 24.45
C TYR A 176 -41.77 46.71 23.42
N GLY A 177 -43.05 46.46 23.09
CA GLY A 177 -43.84 47.29 22.18
C GLY A 177 -43.32 47.29 20.74
N ILE A 178 -42.71 46.19 20.29
CA ILE A 178 -42.17 46.00 18.94
C ILE A 178 -43.23 45.32 18.07
N SER A 179 -43.54 45.89 16.91
CA SER A 179 -44.51 45.31 15.97
C SER A 179 -43.98 44.02 15.36
N ALA A 180 -44.78 42.95 15.41
CA ALA A 180 -44.44 41.68 14.76
C ALA A 180 -44.61 41.77 13.24
N ASP A 181 -43.55 41.47 12.47
CA ASP A 181 -43.59 41.31 11.03
C ASP A 181 -43.19 39.85 10.69
N PRO A 182 -44.12 39.02 10.18
CA PRO A 182 -43.83 37.63 9.85
C PRO A 182 -42.68 37.45 8.86
N ARG A 183 -42.39 38.44 8.01
CA ARG A 183 -41.28 38.40 7.04
C ARG A 183 -39.90 38.49 7.70
N LEU A 184 -39.84 38.91 8.97
CA LEU A 184 -38.62 38.99 9.76
C LEU A 184 -38.32 37.70 10.53
N VAL A 185 -39.15 36.66 10.38
CA VAL A 185 -38.91 35.34 10.95
C VAL A 185 -38.61 34.35 9.83
N ALA A 186 -37.46 33.68 9.92
CA ALA A 186 -37.09 32.61 8.99
C ALA A 186 -36.61 31.37 9.77
N TYR A 187 -36.76 30.20 9.13
CA TYR A 187 -36.42 28.91 9.71
C TYR A 187 -35.16 28.37 9.05
N GLY A 188 -34.31 27.73 9.84
CA GLY A 188 -33.07 27.12 9.39
C GLY A 188 -32.55 26.21 10.49
N ARG A 189 -32.10 25.00 10.15
CA ARG A 189 -31.42 24.12 11.10
C ARG A 189 -30.26 24.87 11.77
N HIS A 190 -29.87 24.44 12.96
CA HIS A 190 -28.83 25.05 13.81
C HIS A 190 -27.40 24.92 13.24
N VAL A 191 -27.23 25.15 11.95
CA VAL A 191 -25.99 25.02 11.19
C VAL A 191 -25.73 26.27 10.36
N TYR A 192 -24.45 26.54 10.08
CA TYR A 192 -24.00 27.69 9.30
C TYR A 192 -24.78 27.91 7.99
N ALA A 193 -24.86 26.88 7.15
CA ALA A 193 -25.47 26.97 5.82
C ALA A 193 -26.98 27.31 5.87
N ALA A 194 -27.68 26.83 6.90
CA ALA A 194 -29.10 27.08 7.08
C ALA A 194 -29.34 28.49 7.63
N GLY A 195 -28.49 28.99 8.53
CA GLY A 195 -28.52 30.39 8.96
C GLY A 195 -28.29 31.37 7.80
N TYR A 196 -27.32 31.07 6.94
CA TYR A 196 -27.07 31.84 5.71
C TYR A 196 -28.31 31.88 4.80
N ALA A 197 -28.89 30.71 4.50
CA ALA A 197 -30.08 30.61 3.64
C ALA A 197 -31.29 31.34 4.24
N ALA A 198 -31.52 31.20 5.54
CA ALA A 198 -32.61 31.88 6.24
C ALA A 198 -32.44 33.41 6.22
N MET A 199 -31.21 33.91 6.37
CA MET A 199 -30.93 35.34 6.27
C MET A 199 -31.13 35.86 4.85
N ARG A 200 -30.69 35.11 3.82
CA ARG A 200 -30.94 35.44 2.42
C ARG A 200 -32.44 35.56 2.12
N GLN A 201 -33.26 34.66 2.67
CA GLN A 201 -34.72 34.73 2.56
C GLN A 201 -35.30 36.04 3.15
N ILE A 202 -34.81 36.48 4.32
CA ILE A 202 -35.27 37.74 4.95
C ILE A 202 -34.83 38.95 4.11
N LEU A 203 -33.59 38.94 3.59
CA LEU A 203 -33.07 39.99 2.71
C LEU A 203 -33.89 40.10 1.42
N ASP A 204 -34.17 38.97 0.77
CA ASP A 204 -34.94 38.90 -0.46
C ASP A 204 -36.42 39.29 -0.24
N GLY A 205 -36.94 39.10 0.98
CA GLY A 205 -38.28 39.54 1.39
C GLY A 205 -38.44 41.06 1.53
N GLY A 206 -37.34 41.82 1.51
CA GLY A 206 -37.35 43.29 1.51
C GLY A 206 -37.89 43.97 2.77
N ALA A 207 -38.13 43.20 3.84
CA ALA A 207 -38.58 43.75 5.12
C ALA A 207 -37.43 44.49 5.81
N PRO A 208 -37.63 45.73 6.30
CA PRO A 208 -36.55 46.47 6.95
C PRO A 208 -36.31 45.97 8.38
N PHE A 209 -35.05 45.74 8.73
CA PHE A 209 -34.62 45.37 10.09
C PHE A 209 -33.34 46.14 10.46
N THR A 210 -33.07 46.24 11.75
CA THR A 210 -31.86 46.88 12.30
C THR A 210 -31.06 45.96 13.21
N ALA A 211 -31.61 44.79 13.54
CA ALA A 211 -30.92 43.78 14.32
C ALA A 211 -31.41 42.38 13.92
N VAL A 212 -30.59 41.37 14.16
CA VAL A 212 -30.91 39.96 13.98
C VAL A 212 -30.55 39.20 15.26
N LEU A 213 -31.50 38.41 15.75
CA LEU A 213 -31.28 37.45 16.82
C LEU A 213 -31.38 36.04 16.23
N ALA A 214 -30.30 35.27 16.31
CA ALA A 214 -30.29 33.90 15.82
C ALA A 214 -30.53 32.91 16.97
N SER A 215 -31.24 31.83 16.67
CA SER A 215 -31.51 30.75 17.63
C SER A 215 -30.25 29.99 18.03
N ASN A 216 -29.14 30.08 17.32
CA ASN A 216 -27.83 29.63 17.79
C ASN A 216 -26.67 30.37 17.11
N ASP A 217 -25.47 30.18 17.64
CA ASP A 217 -24.24 30.83 17.17
C ASP A 217 -23.87 30.42 15.74
N GLU A 218 -23.95 29.13 15.38
CA GLU A 218 -23.66 28.71 14.00
C GLU A 218 -24.58 29.39 12.98
N SER A 219 -25.87 29.52 13.29
CA SER A 219 -26.79 30.27 12.43
C SER A 219 -26.45 31.75 12.39
N ALA A 220 -26.02 32.33 13.51
CA ALA A 220 -25.57 33.72 13.57
C ALA A 220 -24.35 33.96 12.68
N LEU A 221 -23.39 33.04 12.63
CA LEU A 221 -22.23 33.11 11.73
C LEU A 221 -22.66 33.10 10.25
N GLY A 222 -23.61 32.23 9.89
CA GLY A 222 -24.21 32.22 8.55
C GLY A 222 -24.95 33.52 8.22
N VAL A 223 -25.67 34.09 9.20
CA VAL A 223 -26.32 35.41 9.11
C VAL A 223 -25.30 36.52 8.85
N ILE A 224 -24.21 36.56 9.61
CA ILE A 224 -23.13 37.55 9.46
C ILE A 224 -22.61 37.52 8.02
N GLN A 225 -22.31 36.34 7.50
CA GLN A 225 -21.83 36.20 6.12
C GLN A 225 -22.83 36.71 5.09
N ALA A 226 -24.11 36.32 5.22
CA ALA A 226 -25.16 36.77 4.30
C ALA A 226 -25.36 38.30 4.34
N LEU A 227 -25.21 38.92 5.51
CA LEU A 227 -25.29 40.37 5.68
C LEU A 227 -24.09 41.09 5.04
N ILE A 228 -22.88 40.57 5.24
CA ILE A 228 -21.65 41.11 4.62
C ILE A 228 -21.76 41.07 3.08
N GLU A 229 -22.21 39.94 2.52
CA GLU A 229 -22.41 39.80 1.07
C GLU A 229 -23.50 40.72 0.52
N ALA A 230 -24.50 41.04 1.33
CA ALA A 230 -25.52 42.04 1.02
C ALA A 230 -25.06 43.50 1.25
N GLY A 231 -23.78 43.71 1.58
CA GLY A 231 -23.21 45.04 1.81
C GLY A 231 -23.63 45.72 3.11
N ARG A 232 -24.09 44.95 4.11
CA ARG A 232 -24.45 45.45 5.45
C ARG A 232 -23.27 45.32 6.40
N ARG A 233 -22.95 46.39 7.13
CA ARG A 233 -21.91 46.41 8.16
C ARG A 233 -22.48 46.02 9.51
N ILE A 234 -21.66 45.30 10.29
CA ILE A 234 -22.00 44.84 11.63
C ILE A 234 -20.96 45.47 12.58
N PRO A 235 -21.38 46.09 13.70
CA PRO A 235 -22.76 46.34 14.14
C PRO A 235 -23.44 47.57 13.48
N GLN A 236 -22.75 48.34 12.64
CA GLN A 236 -23.18 49.73 12.32
C GLN A 236 -24.50 49.82 11.57
N ASP A 237 -24.78 48.90 10.64
CA ASP A 237 -26.04 48.86 9.90
C ASP A 237 -27.01 47.84 10.51
N VAL A 238 -26.50 46.73 11.03
CA VAL A 238 -27.27 45.64 11.63
C VAL A 238 -26.53 45.07 12.84
N ALA A 239 -27.18 45.08 14.01
CA ALA A 239 -26.70 44.37 15.19
C ALA A 239 -27.00 42.86 15.08
N VAL A 240 -26.10 41.99 15.53
CA VAL A 240 -26.29 40.54 15.50
C VAL A 240 -26.03 39.94 16.88
N ILE A 241 -26.97 39.12 17.36
CA ILE A 241 -26.83 38.33 18.60
C ILE A 241 -27.09 36.86 18.28
N GLY A 242 -26.19 35.98 18.75
CA GLY A 242 -26.32 34.53 18.70
C GLY A 242 -26.85 33.92 20.01
N PHE A 243 -26.74 32.60 20.11
CA PHE A 243 -27.15 31.80 21.27
C PHE A 243 -26.22 30.58 21.36
N ASP A 244 -25.83 30.18 22.57
CA ASP A 244 -24.91 29.09 22.98
C ASP A 244 -23.59 29.64 23.61
N ASP A 245 -23.05 30.75 23.11
CA ASP A 245 -21.73 31.32 23.43
C ASP A 245 -20.55 30.35 23.21
N ARG A 246 -20.50 29.78 22.01
CA ARG A 246 -19.44 28.85 21.61
C ARG A 246 -18.09 29.57 21.41
N PRO A 247 -16.95 28.88 21.56
CA PRO A 247 -15.63 29.49 21.34
C PRO A 247 -15.46 30.18 19.99
N GLU A 248 -16.09 29.62 18.94
CA GLU A 248 -16.07 30.14 17.57
C GLU A 248 -16.72 31.54 17.45
N SER A 249 -17.60 31.90 18.39
CA SER A 249 -18.30 33.18 18.44
C SER A 249 -17.38 34.32 18.89
N ALA A 250 -16.51 34.05 19.87
CA ALA A 250 -15.62 35.04 20.45
C ALA A 250 -14.46 35.45 19.51
N VAL A 251 -14.13 34.61 18.52
CA VAL A 251 -13.01 34.86 17.58
C VAL A 251 -13.42 35.57 16.30
N GLN A 252 -14.71 35.86 16.11
CA GLN A 252 -15.20 36.56 14.91
C GLN A 252 -14.77 38.02 14.88
N THR A 253 -14.82 38.63 13.69
CA THR A 253 -14.60 40.07 13.52
C THR A 253 -15.79 40.70 12.79
N PRO A 254 -16.64 41.50 13.47
CA PRO A 254 -16.62 41.81 14.91
C PRO A 254 -16.94 40.60 15.79
N GLU A 255 -16.48 40.60 17.05
CA GLU A 255 -16.76 39.52 18.00
C GLU A 255 -18.28 39.33 18.18
N LEU A 256 -18.77 38.09 18.09
CA LEU A 256 -20.20 37.79 18.15
C LEU A 256 -20.71 37.83 19.60
N SER A 257 -21.68 38.70 19.86
CA SER A 257 -22.49 38.72 21.07
C SER A 257 -23.39 37.49 21.10
N SER A 258 -23.47 36.80 22.24
CA SER A 258 -24.22 35.54 22.32
C SER A 258 -24.85 35.33 23.68
N VAL A 259 -26.00 34.66 23.73
CA VAL A 259 -26.61 34.19 24.98
C VAL A 259 -25.95 32.88 25.39
N ARG A 260 -25.17 32.91 26.47
CA ARG A 260 -24.46 31.75 27.01
C ARG A 260 -25.41 30.76 27.66
N ILE A 261 -25.21 29.48 27.31
CA ILE A 261 -25.81 28.34 28.01
C ILE A 261 -24.76 27.73 28.94
N PRO A 262 -25.03 27.59 30.25
CA PRO A 262 -24.07 27.02 31.20
C PRO A 262 -24.05 25.48 31.11
N LEU A 263 -23.55 24.95 29.99
CA LEU A 263 -23.58 23.53 29.62
C LEU A 263 -22.88 22.64 30.64
N PHE A 264 -21.71 23.04 31.13
CA PHE A 264 -20.99 22.31 32.17
C PHE A 264 -21.83 22.14 33.44
N ARG A 265 -22.41 23.24 33.94
CA ARG A 265 -23.27 23.23 35.13
C ARG A 265 -24.54 22.41 34.91
N MET A 266 -25.11 22.45 33.70
CA MET A 266 -26.24 21.59 33.33
C MET A 266 -25.86 20.11 33.43
N GLY A 267 -24.71 19.71 32.88
CA GLY A 267 -24.21 18.34 32.98
C GLY A 267 -23.96 17.91 34.43
N TYR A 268 -23.27 18.75 35.20
CA TYR A 268 -23.01 18.50 36.62
C TYR A 268 -24.31 18.28 37.41
N ARG A 269 -25.27 19.20 37.25
CA ARG A 269 -26.54 19.15 37.96
C ARG A 269 -27.42 17.98 37.51
N ALA A 270 -27.30 17.53 36.26
CA ALA A 270 -28.04 16.38 35.75
C ALA A 270 -27.69 15.09 36.51
N ILE A 271 -26.40 14.87 36.80
CA ILE A 271 -25.95 13.72 37.60
C ILE A 271 -26.47 13.81 39.03
N GLU A 272 -26.36 14.99 39.68
CA GLU A 272 -26.88 15.20 41.03
C GLU A 272 -28.38 14.90 41.13
N LEU A 273 -29.16 15.45 40.19
CA LEU A 273 -30.61 15.27 40.17
C LEU A 273 -31.00 13.80 39.92
N LEU A 274 -30.34 13.13 39.00
CA LEU A 274 -30.62 11.72 38.74
C LEU A 274 -30.22 10.84 39.94
N ALA A 275 -29.09 11.11 40.59
CA ALA A 275 -28.70 10.40 41.81
C ALA A 275 -29.72 10.58 42.94
N GLN A 276 -30.24 11.81 43.13
CA GLN A 276 -31.31 12.11 44.08
C GLN A 276 -32.63 11.39 43.72
N MET A 277 -32.97 11.32 42.43
CA MET A 277 -34.13 10.58 41.94
C MET A 277 -34.00 9.08 42.21
N ILE A 278 -32.83 8.48 41.97
CA ILE A 278 -32.56 7.06 42.23
C ILE A 278 -32.62 6.76 43.74
N ALA A 279 -32.12 7.67 44.58
CA ALA A 279 -32.20 7.55 46.04
C ALA A 279 -33.64 7.67 46.59
N GLY A 280 -34.58 8.19 45.80
CA GLY A 280 -35.96 8.48 46.23
C GLY A 280 -36.10 9.81 46.99
N ASP A 281 -35.05 10.63 47.01
CA ASP A 281 -34.99 11.89 47.75
C ASP A 281 -35.72 13.04 47.03
N THR A 282 -35.98 12.90 45.73
CA THR A 282 -36.58 13.98 44.92
C THR A 282 -37.48 13.44 43.81
N VAL A 283 -38.67 14.02 43.66
CA VAL A 283 -39.57 13.83 42.52
C VAL A 283 -39.65 15.14 41.74
N LEU A 284 -39.12 15.16 40.52
CA LEU A 284 -39.17 16.34 39.67
C LEU A 284 -40.52 16.39 38.95
N ALA A 285 -41.45 17.20 39.47
CA ALA A 285 -42.75 17.47 38.84
C ALA A 285 -42.66 18.51 37.70
N GLU A 286 -41.71 19.44 37.79
CA GLU A 286 -41.48 20.50 36.80
C GLU A 286 -40.03 20.47 36.28
N PRO A 287 -39.79 20.95 35.04
CA PRO A 287 -38.44 21.05 34.50
C PRO A 287 -37.56 22.02 35.30
N VAL A 288 -36.36 21.58 35.69
CA VAL A 288 -35.35 22.43 36.32
C VAL A 288 -34.74 23.34 35.24
N ARG A 289 -34.92 24.66 35.38
CA ARG A 289 -34.38 25.65 34.46
C ARG A 289 -33.06 26.20 34.97
N ILE A 290 -31.99 26.08 34.19
CA ILE A 290 -30.70 26.69 34.49
C ILE A 290 -30.64 28.06 33.80
N PRO A 291 -30.45 29.18 34.54
CA PRO A 291 -30.43 30.52 33.96
C PRO A 291 -29.39 30.67 32.85
N THR A 292 -29.80 31.25 31.73
CA THR A 292 -28.90 31.70 30.65
C THR A 292 -28.54 33.18 30.85
N ARG A 293 -27.47 33.65 30.21
CA ARG A 293 -27.02 35.05 30.31
C ARG A 293 -26.52 35.58 28.98
N LEU A 294 -26.86 36.83 28.63
CA LEU A 294 -26.30 37.51 27.47
C LEU A 294 -24.84 37.94 27.72
N ILE A 295 -23.95 37.59 26.79
CA ILE A 295 -22.56 38.06 26.73
C ILE A 295 -22.46 39.08 25.59
N PRO A 296 -22.53 40.39 25.89
CA PRO A 296 -22.46 41.44 24.87
C PRO A 296 -21.02 41.59 24.35
N ARG A 297 -20.88 41.68 23.03
CA ARG A 297 -19.62 41.91 22.30
C ARG A 297 -19.85 42.90 21.15
N GLU A 298 -18.86 43.09 20.29
CA GLU A 298 -18.90 44.14 19.27
C GLU A 298 -20.06 44.00 18.28
N SER A 299 -20.51 42.78 17.98
CA SER A 299 -21.59 42.56 17.00
C SER A 299 -22.94 43.16 17.39
N CYS A 300 -23.21 43.41 18.67
CA CYS A 300 -24.42 44.10 19.11
C CYS A 300 -24.22 45.62 19.28
N GLY A 301 -23.02 46.13 19.03
CA GLY A 301 -22.65 47.53 19.24
C GLY A 301 -21.87 47.78 20.53
N CYS A 302 -21.59 46.75 21.34
CA CYS A 302 -20.87 46.87 22.60
C CYS A 302 -19.37 46.57 22.41
N GLY A 303 -18.51 47.59 22.34
CA GLY A 303 -17.07 47.42 22.06
C GLY A 303 -16.15 48.24 22.97
N ARG A 304 -14.89 47.79 23.10
CA ARG A 304 -13.88 48.06 24.16
C ARG A 304 -13.36 49.51 24.32
N GLY A 305 -13.99 50.51 23.72
CA GLY A 305 -13.49 51.90 23.65
C GLY A 305 -14.36 52.97 24.32
N HIS A 306 -15.48 52.60 24.92
CA HIS A 306 -16.25 53.49 25.77
C HIS A 306 -16.21 52.88 27.16
N GLY A 307 -15.58 53.60 28.10
CA GLY A 307 -15.76 53.30 29.53
C GLY A 307 -17.25 53.11 29.81
N LEU A 308 -17.59 52.33 30.84
CA LEU A 308 -18.93 52.16 31.35
C LEU A 308 -19.62 53.52 31.57
N ALA A 309 -20.13 54.10 30.48
CA ALA A 309 -21.12 55.15 30.50
C ALA A 309 -22.40 54.38 30.74
N ALA A 310 -22.74 54.30 32.01
CA ALA A 310 -23.99 53.78 32.54
C ALA A 310 -25.15 54.01 31.56
N LEU A 311 -25.73 52.93 31.06
CA LEU A 311 -27.14 52.97 30.67
C LEU A 311 -27.94 53.02 31.98
N PRO A 312 -28.88 53.96 32.14
CA PRO A 312 -29.70 54.05 33.33
C PRO A 312 -30.66 52.85 33.35
N ASP A 313 -30.43 51.92 34.27
CA ASP A 313 -31.32 50.83 34.57
C ASP A 313 -32.52 51.37 35.38
N VAL A 314 -33.74 51.27 34.84
CA VAL A 314 -34.98 51.68 35.53
C VAL A 314 -35.67 50.47 36.19
N SER A 315 -35.04 49.29 36.25
CA SER A 315 -35.66 48.13 36.91
C SER A 315 -34.72 47.06 37.47
N ALA A 316 -33.40 47.24 37.48
CA ALA A 316 -32.56 46.55 38.47
C ALA A 316 -32.76 47.17 39.86
N PRO A 317 -32.58 46.39 40.96
CA PRO A 317 -32.29 46.99 42.25
C PRO A 317 -31.17 48.02 42.07
N PRO A 318 -31.21 49.17 42.78
CA PRO A 318 -30.42 50.35 42.48
C PRO A 318 -28.97 49.97 42.20
N GLN A 319 -28.41 50.50 41.11
CA GLN A 319 -27.00 50.34 40.81
C GLN A 319 -26.23 50.64 42.08
N PRO A 320 -25.44 49.68 42.58
CA PRO A 320 -24.83 49.85 43.86
C PRO A 320 -23.77 50.99 43.70
N ALA A 321 -23.68 51.95 44.63
CA ALA A 321 -22.91 53.21 44.54
C ALA A 321 -21.40 52.99 44.23
N PRO A 322 -20.57 53.99 43.87
CA PRO A 322 -19.14 53.78 43.66
C PRO A 322 -18.53 53.07 44.87
N TYR A 323 -18.12 51.81 44.66
CA TYR A 323 -17.60 50.96 45.71
C TYR A 323 -16.24 51.45 46.12
N GLY A 324 -16.09 51.86 47.37
CA GLY A 324 -14.77 52.03 47.96
C GLY A 324 -14.21 50.65 48.36
N LEU A 325 -12.88 50.53 48.37
CA LEU A 325 -12.18 49.40 49.02
C LEU A 325 -12.62 49.18 50.49
N ASP A 326 -13.23 50.19 51.11
CA ASP A 326 -13.80 50.16 52.46
C ASP A 326 -15.09 49.32 52.58
N GLN A 327 -15.68 48.86 51.47
CA GLN A 327 -16.89 48.02 51.42
C GLN A 327 -16.61 46.68 50.70
N PRO A 328 -15.82 45.78 51.33
CA PRO A 328 -15.29 44.59 50.66
C PRO A 328 -16.39 43.60 50.23
N ALA A 329 -17.51 43.53 50.96
CA ALA A 329 -18.61 42.64 50.59
C ALA A 329 -19.26 43.01 49.26
N GLU A 330 -19.47 44.30 48.99
CA GLU A 330 -20.11 44.76 47.75
C GLU A 330 -19.14 44.70 46.57
N LEU A 331 -17.86 45.00 46.80
CA LEU A 331 -16.78 44.81 45.82
C LEU A 331 -16.66 43.34 45.40
N VAL A 332 -16.65 42.41 46.36
CA VAL A 332 -16.59 40.98 46.06
C VAL A 332 -17.82 40.51 45.29
N GLN A 333 -19.02 41.02 45.59
CA GLN A 333 -20.21 40.70 44.78
C GLN A 333 -20.07 41.22 43.34
N ALA A 334 -19.51 42.42 43.13
CA ALA A 334 -19.25 42.95 41.80
C ALA A 334 -18.21 42.11 41.03
N MET A 335 -17.09 41.76 41.67
CA MET A 335 -16.07 40.87 41.09
C MET A 335 -16.65 39.50 40.74
N LYS A 336 -17.39 38.89 41.67
CA LYS A 336 -18.04 37.60 41.49
C LYS A 336 -19.00 37.63 40.31
N ALA A 337 -19.85 38.66 40.22
CA ALA A 337 -20.77 38.82 39.11
C ALA A 337 -20.04 38.95 37.77
N ALA A 338 -18.93 39.69 37.73
CA ALA A 338 -18.12 39.88 36.53
C ALA A 338 -17.41 38.60 36.07
N VAL A 339 -16.82 37.83 37.00
CA VAL A 339 -16.17 36.56 36.69
C VAL A 339 -17.19 35.50 36.29
N LEU A 340 -18.31 35.36 37.02
CA LEU A 340 -19.37 34.40 36.67
C LEU A 340 -20.05 34.71 35.34
N ALA A 341 -19.99 35.95 34.85
CA ALA A 341 -20.45 36.26 33.52
C ALA A 341 -19.57 35.60 32.44
N GLN A 342 -18.29 35.35 32.71
CA GLN A 342 -17.33 34.82 31.74
C GLN A 342 -16.86 33.39 32.05
N ALA A 343 -17.09 32.87 33.25
CA ALA A 343 -16.78 31.50 33.65
C ALA A 343 -17.71 30.46 32.97
N GLN A 344 -17.16 29.32 32.58
CA GLN A 344 -17.86 28.22 31.92
C GLN A 344 -18.23 27.05 32.86
N GLY A 345 -17.48 26.84 33.95
CA GLY A 345 -17.58 25.67 34.83
C GLY A 345 -17.28 25.92 36.32
N MET A 346 -16.90 27.14 36.74
CA MET A 346 -16.63 27.42 38.16
C MET A 346 -17.89 27.44 39.03
N ALA A 347 -17.79 26.89 40.24
CA ALA A 347 -18.84 27.03 41.24
C ALA A 347 -18.89 28.46 41.79
N GLU A 348 -20.10 29.00 41.99
CA GLU A 348 -20.28 30.35 42.52
C GLU A 348 -19.55 30.57 43.87
N ALA A 349 -19.56 29.56 44.74
CA ALA A 349 -18.87 29.62 46.03
C ALA A 349 -17.33 29.67 45.89
N GLU A 350 -16.76 29.01 44.88
CA GLU A 350 -15.31 29.03 44.61
C GLU A 350 -14.89 30.37 44.03
N VAL A 351 -15.66 30.91 43.08
CA VAL A 351 -15.45 32.25 42.54
C VAL A 351 -15.52 33.28 43.67
N GLU A 352 -16.54 33.16 44.54
CA GLU A 352 -16.71 34.04 45.69
C GLU A 352 -15.52 33.98 46.65
N ALA A 353 -15.05 32.78 47.00
CA ALA A 353 -13.89 32.59 47.88
C ALA A 353 -12.61 33.19 47.28
N SER A 354 -12.39 33.01 45.98
CA SER A 354 -11.24 33.57 45.27
C SER A 354 -11.33 35.09 45.12
N CYS A 355 -12.52 35.65 44.87
CA CYS A 355 -12.75 37.09 44.85
C CYS A 355 -12.50 37.71 46.24
N TRP A 356 -12.97 37.05 47.31
CA TRP A 356 -12.66 37.45 48.69
C TRP A 356 -11.16 37.47 48.95
N ARG A 357 -10.43 36.40 48.57
CA ARG A 357 -8.98 36.32 48.74
C ARG A 357 -8.25 37.45 48.01
N LEU A 358 -8.65 37.77 46.77
CA LEU A 358 -8.06 38.86 45.99
C LEU A 358 -8.33 40.25 46.60
N ALA A 359 -9.58 40.50 47.04
CA ALA A 359 -9.94 41.78 47.65
C ALA A 359 -9.22 42.00 48.99
N ASP A 360 -9.14 40.96 49.83
CA ASP A 360 -8.50 41.01 51.15
C ASP A 360 -6.98 41.23 51.02
N THR A 361 -6.32 40.45 50.16
CA THR A 361 -4.86 40.56 49.95
C THR A 361 -4.46 41.87 49.27
N LEU A 362 -5.34 42.46 48.44
CA LEU A 362 -5.13 43.81 47.90
C LEU A 362 -5.21 44.87 49.02
N ALA A 363 -6.21 44.78 49.89
CA ALA A 363 -6.37 45.70 51.02
C ALA A 363 -5.16 45.62 51.99
N GLU A 364 -4.69 44.41 52.29
CA GLU A 364 -3.49 44.20 53.09
C GLU A 364 -2.23 44.75 52.41
N ALA A 365 -2.08 44.53 51.10
CA ALA A 365 -0.96 45.04 50.32
C ALA A 365 -0.89 46.57 50.35
N MET A 366 -2.04 47.24 50.29
CA MET A 366 -2.14 48.70 50.42
C MET A 366 -1.79 49.17 51.83
N ALA A 367 -2.28 48.48 52.87
CA ALA A 367 -2.01 48.84 54.25
C ALA A 367 -0.52 48.69 54.62
N ARG A 368 0.12 47.60 54.17
CA ARG A 368 1.51 47.27 54.47
C ARG A 368 2.54 47.86 53.49
N HIS A 369 2.08 48.40 52.36
CA HIS A 369 2.93 48.84 51.23
C HIS A 369 3.82 47.70 50.68
N ASP A 370 3.33 46.46 50.74
CA ASP A 370 4.02 45.26 50.22
C ASP A 370 3.04 44.44 49.37
N PRO A 371 3.26 44.32 48.05
CA PRO A 371 2.31 43.63 47.17
C PRO A 371 2.56 42.13 47.02
N SER A 372 3.50 41.57 47.77
CA SER A 372 3.93 40.18 47.61
C SER A 372 2.79 39.17 47.80
N GLU A 373 1.99 39.30 48.87
CA GLU A 373 0.88 38.38 49.17
C GLU A 373 -0.26 38.47 48.14
N PHE A 374 -0.52 39.65 47.59
CA PHE A 374 -1.51 39.85 46.52
C PHE A 374 -1.11 39.14 45.22
N TYR A 375 0.14 39.28 44.79
CA TYR A 375 0.60 38.59 43.57
C TYR A 375 0.72 37.07 43.76
N VAL A 376 1.10 36.59 44.95
CA VAL A 376 1.07 35.16 45.26
C VAL A 376 -0.36 34.64 45.19
N SER A 377 -1.33 35.32 45.79
CA SER A 377 -2.73 34.92 45.73
C SER A 377 -3.28 34.93 44.31
N LEU A 378 -2.92 35.92 43.50
CA LEU A 378 -3.29 35.97 42.09
C LEU A 378 -2.65 34.81 41.30
N ASP A 379 -1.36 34.52 41.51
CA ASP A 379 -0.68 33.42 40.82
C ASP A 379 -1.24 32.05 41.25
N GLU A 380 -1.57 31.86 42.53
CA GLU A 380 -2.27 30.67 43.05
C GLU A 380 -3.64 30.49 42.40
N ILE A 381 -4.45 31.56 42.33
CA ILE A 381 -5.76 31.52 41.67
C ILE A 381 -5.62 31.19 40.18
N LEU A 382 -4.57 31.68 39.51
CA LEU A 382 -4.35 31.37 38.10
C LEU A 382 -3.75 29.97 37.88
N GLN A 383 -3.16 29.33 38.90
CA GLN A 383 -2.55 28.01 38.82
C GLN A 383 -3.41 26.87 39.38
N ASP A 384 -4.48 27.18 40.09
CA ASP A 384 -5.31 26.18 40.75
C ASP A 384 -6.01 25.26 39.73
N ARG A 385 -5.94 23.95 40.05
CA ARG A 385 -6.42 22.87 39.19
C ARG A 385 -7.93 22.93 38.97
N ALA A 386 -8.70 23.52 39.90
CA ALA A 386 -10.12 23.78 39.71
C ALA A 386 -10.42 24.63 38.46
N PHE A 387 -9.43 25.38 37.96
CA PHE A 387 -9.53 26.29 36.81
C PHE A 387 -8.92 25.74 35.53
N THR A 388 -8.54 24.45 35.48
CA THR A 388 -7.84 23.85 34.32
C THR A 388 -8.65 23.85 33.01
N HIS A 389 -9.98 23.97 33.09
CA HIS A 389 -10.86 24.09 31.92
C HIS A 389 -11.34 25.52 31.65
N GLU A 390 -10.89 26.50 32.44
CA GLU A 390 -11.26 27.90 32.28
C GLU A 390 -10.11 28.69 31.64
N ASP A 391 -10.46 29.69 30.83
CA ASP A 391 -9.47 30.62 30.32
C ASP A 391 -9.08 31.60 31.43
N ALA A 392 -7.78 31.76 31.69
CA ALA A 392 -7.30 32.74 32.65
C ALA A 392 -7.85 34.17 32.38
N HIS A 393 -8.27 34.48 31.14
CA HIS A 393 -8.88 35.77 30.80
C HIS A 393 -10.09 36.13 31.68
N ILE A 394 -10.84 35.17 32.22
CA ILE A 394 -12.04 35.46 33.01
C ILE A 394 -11.71 36.31 34.26
N TRP A 395 -10.51 36.12 34.82
CA TRP A 395 -10.04 36.88 35.98
C TRP A 395 -9.71 38.34 35.64
N GLN A 396 -9.58 38.68 34.35
CA GLN A 396 -9.47 40.07 33.90
C GLN A 396 -10.71 40.88 34.29
N ALA A 397 -11.87 40.24 34.37
CA ALA A 397 -13.12 40.86 34.79
C ALA A 397 -13.08 41.25 36.28
N ALA A 398 -12.57 40.37 37.14
CA ALA A 398 -12.34 40.68 38.56
C ALA A 398 -11.32 41.81 38.73
N ILE A 399 -10.19 41.78 38.01
CA ILE A 399 -9.18 42.85 38.05
C ILE A 399 -9.75 44.19 37.57
N SER A 400 -10.69 44.18 36.62
CA SER A 400 -11.36 45.39 36.13
C SER A 400 -12.35 45.96 37.16
N ALA A 401 -13.13 45.10 37.83
CA ALA A 401 -13.99 45.50 38.94
C ALA A 401 -13.19 46.08 40.11
N LEU A 402 -12.02 45.51 40.42
CA LEU A 402 -11.08 46.08 41.40
C LEU A 402 -10.61 47.48 40.98
N GLN A 403 -10.34 47.71 39.70
CA GLN A 403 -9.88 49.01 39.21
C GLN A 403 -10.95 50.10 39.35
N GLU A 404 -12.21 49.76 39.05
CA GLU A 404 -13.34 50.68 39.19
C GLU A 404 -13.60 51.09 40.65
N ALA A 405 -13.19 50.27 41.61
CA ALA A 405 -13.32 50.52 43.04
C ALA A 405 -12.15 51.33 43.66
N THR A 406 -11.19 51.80 42.84
CA THR A 406 -10.05 52.60 43.31
C THR A 406 -10.25 54.10 43.04
N ASP A 407 -9.71 54.96 43.92
CA ASP A 407 -9.81 56.43 43.89
C ASP A 407 -9.03 57.12 42.73
N GLY A 408 -9.03 56.51 41.55
CA GLY A 408 -8.43 57.05 40.33
C GLY A 408 -6.95 56.71 40.13
N PRO A 409 -6.35 57.20 39.02
CA PRO A 409 -5.04 56.75 38.52
C PRO A 409 -3.83 57.13 39.39
N GLN A 410 -4.03 57.90 40.47
CA GLN A 410 -2.96 58.29 41.40
C GLN A 410 -2.92 57.42 42.67
N SER A 411 -3.86 56.48 42.83
CA SER A 411 -3.88 55.55 43.97
C SER A 411 -2.75 54.51 43.85
N PRO A 412 -2.04 54.16 44.94
CA PRO A 412 -1.09 53.03 44.96
C PRO A 412 -1.73 51.72 44.48
N ALA A 413 -3.05 51.56 44.69
CA ALA A 413 -3.81 50.41 44.20
C ALA A 413 -3.79 50.30 42.67
N HIS A 414 -3.74 51.43 41.96
CA HIS A 414 -3.74 51.46 40.51
C HIS A 414 -2.47 50.82 39.93
N GLU A 415 -1.29 51.10 40.51
CA GLU A 415 -0.02 50.50 40.09
C GLU A 415 0.00 48.98 40.34
N LEU A 416 -0.60 48.53 41.46
CA LEU A 416 -0.72 47.11 41.78
C LEU A 416 -1.65 46.37 40.81
N ILE A 417 -2.77 46.99 40.46
CA ILE A 417 -3.74 46.45 39.50
C ILE A 417 -3.14 46.40 38.09
N ASP A 418 -2.41 47.43 37.66
CA ASP A 418 -1.73 47.43 36.36
C ASP A 418 -0.67 46.32 36.28
N ARG A 419 0.12 46.12 37.33
CA ARG A 419 1.04 44.98 37.41
C ARG A 419 0.29 43.64 37.43
N ALA A 420 -0.84 43.53 38.12
CA ALA A 420 -1.67 42.33 38.08
C ALA A 420 -2.16 42.02 36.66
N ARG A 421 -2.54 43.02 35.86
CA ARG A 421 -2.87 42.84 34.43
C ARG A 421 -1.68 42.31 33.62
N VAL A 422 -0.45 42.76 33.92
CA VAL A 422 0.77 42.25 33.28
C VAL A 422 1.02 40.79 33.66
N VAL A 423 0.87 40.43 34.94
CA VAL A 423 0.99 39.04 35.44
C VAL A 423 -0.04 38.14 34.77
N LEU A 424 -1.29 38.60 34.69
CA LEU A 424 -2.39 37.88 34.03
C LEU A 424 -2.12 37.70 32.53
N SER A 425 -1.68 38.74 31.83
CA SER A 425 -1.30 38.66 30.41
C SER A 425 -0.15 37.67 30.18
N ALA A 426 0.86 37.68 31.05
CA ALA A 426 1.96 36.72 30.99
C ALA A 426 1.50 35.28 31.31
N HIS A 427 0.51 35.11 32.17
CA HIS A 427 -0.11 33.81 32.43
C HIS A 427 -0.89 33.32 31.21
N MET A 428 -1.76 34.15 30.62
CA MET A 428 -2.51 33.82 29.40
C MET A 428 -1.58 33.43 28.25
N GLN A 429 -0.50 34.18 28.03
CA GLN A 429 0.50 33.83 27.02
C GLN A 429 1.18 32.48 27.30
N ARG A 430 1.47 32.17 28.57
CA ARG A 430 2.04 30.87 28.97
C ARG A 430 1.03 29.73 28.77
N GLN A 431 -0.24 29.93 29.17
CA GLN A 431 -1.32 28.97 28.96
C GLN A 431 -1.53 28.70 27.47
N HIS A 432 -1.60 29.74 26.64
CA HIS A 432 -1.73 29.61 25.19
C HIS A 432 -0.54 28.89 24.55
N ARG A 433 0.71 29.24 24.91
CA ARG A 433 1.90 28.52 24.42
C ARG A 433 1.89 27.05 24.82
N ARG A 434 1.51 26.73 26.07
CA ARG A 434 1.36 25.34 26.54
C ARG A 434 0.30 24.59 25.75
N TYR A 435 -0.85 25.22 25.51
CA TYR A 435 -1.92 24.66 24.69
C TYR A 435 -1.43 24.36 23.26
N VAL A 436 -0.81 25.32 22.58
CA VAL A 436 -0.28 25.12 21.21
C VAL A 436 0.77 24.01 21.16
N VAL A 437 1.67 23.95 22.14
CA VAL A 437 2.67 22.87 22.22
C VAL A 437 2.00 21.51 22.47
N ALA A 438 1.00 21.44 23.35
CA ALA A 438 0.25 20.22 23.61
C ALA A 438 -0.52 19.74 22.36
N GLU A 439 -1.18 20.65 21.63
CA GLU A 439 -1.91 20.33 20.40
C GLU A 439 -0.99 19.86 19.27
N HIS A 440 0.17 20.52 19.06
CA HIS A 440 1.18 20.03 18.12
C HIS A 440 1.69 18.64 18.50
N TRP A 441 1.88 18.39 19.79
CA TRP A 441 2.35 17.10 20.26
C TRP A 441 1.30 15.99 20.06
N LYS A 442 0.03 16.25 20.41
CA LYS A 442 -1.10 15.35 20.14
C LYS A 442 -1.20 15.03 18.65
N THR A 443 -1.17 16.06 17.79
CA THR A 443 -1.24 15.91 16.33
C THR A 443 -0.10 15.05 15.79
N ASN A 444 1.14 15.27 16.24
CA ASN A 444 2.30 14.49 15.81
C ASN A 444 2.19 13.02 16.25
N ARG A 445 1.82 12.76 17.52
CA ARG A 445 1.59 11.40 18.00
C ARG A 445 0.47 10.70 17.21
N MET A 446 -0.63 11.40 16.92
CA MET A 446 -1.74 10.87 16.12
C MET A 446 -1.29 10.52 14.70
N GLY A 447 -0.45 11.37 14.08
CA GLY A 447 0.11 11.12 12.75
C GLY A 447 1.00 9.87 12.72
N VAL A 448 1.87 9.69 13.73
CA VAL A 448 2.70 8.49 13.85
C VAL A 448 1.86 7.23 14.07
N LEU A 449 0.85 7.30 14.94
CA LEU A 449 -0.08 6.18 15.17
C LEU A 449 -0.79 5.78 13.86
N THR A 450 -1.32 6.77 13.14
CA THR A 450 -2.01 6.57 11.86
C THR A 450 -1.10 5.89 10.84
N ALA A 451 0.12 6.38 10.66
CA ALA A 451 1.08 5.80 9.71
C ALA A 451 1.41 4.33 10.02
N GLN A 452 1.57 3.99 11.30
CA GLN A 452 1.85 2.60 11.69
C GLN A 452 0.62 1.69 11.55
N LEU A 453 -0.56 2.17 11.93
CA LEU A 453 -1.80 1.40 11.76
C LEU A 453 -2.10 1.09 10.29
N GLN A 454 -1.78 2.00 9.37
CA GLN A 454 -1.91 1.76 7.92
C GLN A 454 -0.98 0.67 7.37
N MET A 455 0.11 0.36 8.08
CA MET A 455 1.06 -0.70 7.70
C MET A 455 0.72 -2.06 8.31
N ALA A 456 -0.27 -2.14 9.20
CA ALA A 456 -0.62 -3.39 9.88
C ALA A 456 -1.33 -4.37 8.94
N LEU A 457 -0.86 -5.61 8.90
CA LEU A 457 -1.40 -6.65 8.01
C LEU A 457 -2.35 -7.64 8.71
N ASP A 458 -2.36 -7.64 10.04
CA ASP A 458 -3.20 -8.51 10.87
C ASP A 458 -3.64 -7.79 12.16
N GLU A 459 -4.65 -8.35 12.84
CA GLU A 459 -5.19 -7.78 14.08
C GLU A 459 -4.15 -7.70 15.20
N THR A 460 -3.26 -8.69 15.31
CA THR A 460 -2.23 -8.73 16.36
C THR A 460 -1.29 -7.53 16.26
N GLN A 461 -0.89 -7.17 15.04
CA GLN A 461 -0.09 -5.98 14.77
C GLN A 461 -0.85 -4.70 15.13
N VAL A 462 -2.15 -4.60 14.79
CA VAL A 462 -3.00 -3.45 15.13
C VAL A 462 -3.01 -3.22 16.65
N PHE A 463 -3.28 -4.27 17.43
CA PHE A 463 -3.31 -4.16 18.89
C PHE A 463 -1.93 -3.86 19.50
N ALA A 464 -0.85 -4.44 18.96
CA ALA A 464 0.52 -4.14 19.42
C ALA A 464 0.92 -2.68 19.17
N ILE A 465 0.52 -2.11 18.02
CA ILE A 465 0.75 -0.70 17.70
C ILE A 465 -0.01 0.19 18.69
N LEU A 466 -1.31 -0.07 18.91
CA LEU A 466 -2.10 0.70 19.86
C LEU A 466 -1.50 0.66 21.28
N ALA A 467 -1.15 -0.53 21.78
CA ALA A 467 -0.57 -0.72 23.10
C ALA A 467 0.73 0.08 23.31
N ARG A 468 1.52 0.24 22.24
CA ARG A 468 2.77 1.00 22.27
C ARG A 468 2.55 2.51 22.26
N HIS A 469 1.56 3.01 21.52
CA HIS A 469 1.41 4.46 21.27
C HIS A 469 0.38 5.14 22.15
N LEU A 470 -0.73 4.48 22.50
CA LEU A 470 -1.79 5.08 23.33
C LEU A 470 -1.30 5.55 24.71
N PRO A 471 -0.42 4.81 25.45
CA PRO A 471 0.14 5.30 26.71
C PRO A 471 0.97 6.57 26.54
N THR A 472 1.62 6.74 25.37
CA THR A 472 2.34 7.97 25.06
C THR A 472 1.43 9.15 24.79
N MET A 473 0.10 8.98 24.73
CA MET A 473 -0.88 10.05 24.62
C MET A 473 -1.65 10.27 25.94
N GLY A 474 -1.24 9.61 27.03
CA GLY A 474 -1.94 9.65 28.32
C GLY A 474 -3.05 8.61 28.47
N ILE A 475 -3.36 7.84 27.41
CA ILE A 475 -4.41 6.82 27.44
C ILE A 475 -3.85 5.52 28.00
N THR A 476 -4.20 5.21 29.25
CA THR A 476 -3.67 4.04 29.97
C THR A 476 -4.65 2.88 30.05
N ARG A 477 -5.96 3.13 29.90
CA ARG A 477 -7.00 2.10 29.88
C ARG A 477 -7.87 2.23 28.64
N GLY A 478 -8.18 1.08 28.03
CA GLY A 478 -9.06 1.01 26.87
C GLY A 478 -9.28 -0.41 26.38
N TRP A 479 -10.46 -0.66 25.81
CA TRP A 479 -10.88 -1.99 25.38
C TRP A 479 -11.62 -1.95 24.06
N VAL A 480 -11.43 -2.98 23.24
CA VAL A 480 -12.19 -3.21 22.01
C VAL A 480 -13.08 -4.44 22.22
N ALA A 481 -14.38 -4.27 22.02
CA ALA A 481 -15.34 -5.36 22.01
C ALA A 481 -15.78 -5.62 20.57
N LEU A 482 -15.41 -6.76 19.99
CA LEU A 482 -15.81 -7.18 18.63
C LEU A 482 -17.00 -8.14 18.70
N PHE A 483 -18.03 -7.91 17.90
CA PHE A 483 -19.21 -8.78 17.85
C PHE A 483 -18.92 -10.10 17.14
N GLU A 484 -19.56 -11.19 17.58
CA GLU A 484 -19.45 -12.48 16.90
C GLU A 484 -20.22 -12.49 15.56
N PRO A 485 -19.63 -12.99 14.47
CA PRO A 485 -20.35 -13.19 13.22
C PRO A 485 -21.39 -14.32 13.35
N GLY A 486 -22.68 -13.96 13.47
CA GLY A 486 -23.81 -14.87 13.30
C GLY A 486 -24.36 -15.50 14.59
N GLY A 487 -25.54 -15.02 15.02
CA GLY A 487 -26.38 -15.67 16.03
C GLY A 487 -27.84 -15.24 15.91
N MET A 488 -28.76 -16.21 15.77
CA MET A 488 -30.17 -16.02 15.36
C MET A 488 -31.11 -15.32 16.37
N VAL A 489 -30.63 -14.67 17.45
CA VAL A 489 -31.54 -14.12 18.48
C VAL A 489 -31.20 -12.68 18.95
N ASP A 490 -29.94 -12.26 18.89
CA ASP A 490 -29.52 -10.85 19.05
C ASP A 490 -28.07 -10.75 18.53
N ALA A 491 -27.90 -10.31 17.27
CA ALA A 491 -26.62 -10.37 16.57
C ALA A 491 -25.49 -9.57 17.25
N MET A 492 -25.85 -8.65 18.16
CA MET A 492 -24.92 -7.76 18.85
C MET A 492 -24.81 -8.07 20.35
N ALA A 493 -25.46 -9.15 20.81
CA ALA A 493 -25.43 -9.55 22.22
C ALA A 493 -24.12 -10.20 22.65
N ARG A 494 -23.35 -10.81 21.75
CA ARG A 494 -22.13 -11.56 22.09
C ARG A 494 -20.90 -10.84 21.55
N CYS A 495 -19.92 -10.56 22.41
CA CYS A 495 -18.68 -9.90 22.00
C CYS A 495 -17.44 -10.53 22.63
N HIS A 496 -16.33 -10.44 21.89
CA HIS A 496 -14.97 -10.72 22.35
C HIS A 496 -14.34 -9.41 22.77
N LEU A 497 -14.06 -9.28 24.07
CA LEU A 497 -13.47 -8.09 24.66
C LEU A 497 -11.95 -8.27 24.77
N ARG A 498 -11.19 -7.31 24.25
CA ARG A 498 -9.72 -7.30 24.29
C ARG A 498 -9.21 -5.98 24.83
N SER A 499 -8.23 -6.03 25.74
CA SER A 499 -7.53 -4.84 26.21
C SER A 499 -6.65 -4.25 25.11
N ILE A 500 -6.73 -2.94 24.93
CA ILE A 500 -5.90 -2.20 23.97
C ILE A 500 -4.51 -1.98 24.54
N THR A 501 -4.41 -1.68 25.83
CA THR A 501 -3.15 -1.35 26.50
C THR A 501 -2.40 -2.57 27.04
N ALA A 502 -3.08 -3.73 27.11
CA ALA A 502 -2.48 -5.02 27.46
C ALA A 502 -2.84 -6.09 26.40
N PRO A 503 -2.28 -6.03 25.19
CA PRO A 503 -2.69 -6.85 24.05
C PRO A 503 -2.32 -8.33 24.21
N ASP A 504 -1.41 -8.66 25.13
CA ASP A 504 -0.99 -10.02 25.47
C ASP A 504 -2.03 -10.76 26.34
N GLN A 505 -2.97 -10.04 26.95
CA GLN A 505 -4.07 -10.67 27.67
C GLN A 505 -5.04 -11.29 26.65
N PRO A 506 -5.49 -12.54 26.88
CA PRO A 506 -6.43 -13.20 25.99
C PRO A 506 -7.74 -12.42 25.95
N ALA A 507 -8.40 -12.45 24.79
CA ALA A 507 -9.74 -11.88 24.68
C ALA A 507 -10.71 -12.64 25.60
N THR A 508 -11.52 -11.89 26.34
CA THR A 508 -12.54 -12.43 27.24
C THR A 508 -13.89 -12.39 26.56
N PHE A 509 -14.64 -13.47 26.65
CA PHE A 509 -16.01 -13.52 26.18
C PHE A 509 -16.94 -12.83 27.19
N CYS A 510 -17.81 -11.93 26.72
CA CYS A 510 -18.91 -11.40 27.53
C CYS A 510 -20.15 -11.13 26.67
N LEU A 511 -21.32 -11.03 27.32
CA LEU A 511 -22.46 -10.43 26.67
C LEU A 511 -22.26 -8.92 26.62
N SER A 512 -22.57 -8.28 25.50
CA SER A 512 -22.43 -6.84 25.35
C SER A 512 -23.21 -6.08 26.43
N ARG A 513 -24.40 -6.60 26.79
CA ARG A 513 -25.24 -6.05 27.87
C ARG A 513 -24.62 -6.19 29.27
N ASP A 514 -23.70 -7.11 29.49
CA ASP A 514 -23.05 -7.26 30.79
C ASP A 514 -21.89 -6.27 30.97
N PHE A 515 -21.52 -5.53 29.91
CA PHE A 515 -20.42 -4.57 29.93
C PHE A 515 -20.64 -3.43 30.95
N PRO A 516 -19.59 -2.96 31.67
CA PRO A 516 -18.28 -3.61 31.79
C PRO A 516 -18.37 -4.89 32.66
N PRO A 517 -17.81 -6.04 32.26
CA PRO A 517 -17.74 -7.23 33.10
C PRO A 517 -16.94 -7.00 34.39
N ALA A 518 -17.26 -7.76 35.44
CA ALA A 518 -16.65 -7.59 36.78
C ALA A 518 -15.13 -7.74 36.77
N GLU A 519 -14.58 -8.56 35.87
CA GLU A 519 -13.14 -8.80 35.73
C GLU A 519 -12.37 -7.57 35.22
N LEU A 520 -13.04 -6.59 34.60
CA LEU A 520 -12.44 -5.31 34.22
C LEU A 520 -12.30 -4.35 35.40
N LEU A 521 -13.10 -4.55 36.44
CA LEU A 521 -13.28 -3.64 37.57
C LEU A 521 -12.40 -4.09 38.75
N LEU A 522 -11.11 -4.38 38.47
CA LEU A 522 -10.14 -4.88 39.46
C LEU A 522 -9.95 -3.94 40.67
N GLU A 523 -10.40 -2.68 40.57
CA GLU A 523 -10.44 -1.70 41.63
C GLU A 523 -11.90 -1.33 41.94
N ALA A 524 -12.31 -1.36 43.20
CA ALA A 524 -13.63 -0.92 43.67
C ALA A 524 -13.85 0.61 43.58
N ALA A 525 -13.11 1.29 42.70
CA ALA A 525 -13.16 2.74 42.53
C ALA A 525 -14.21 3.13 41.49
N PRO A 526 -14.88 4.29 41.65
CA PRO A 526 -15.72 4.89 40.61
C PRO A 526 -14.93 5.07 39.30
N PHE A 527 -15.61 4.88 38.16
CA PHE A 527 -15.00 5.02 36.83
C PHE A 527 -15.94 5.81 35.91
N SER A 528 -15.36 6.44 34.88
CA SER A 528 -16.13 7.07 33.80
C SER A 528 -15.62 6.56 32.46
N LEU A 529 -16.45 5.82 31.73
CA LEU A 529 -16.09 5.20 30.46
C LEU A 529 -16.85 5.83 29.29
N ALA A 530 -16.14 6.18 28.23
CA ALA A 530 -16.70 6.56 26.95
C ALA A 530 -16.78 5.36 26.00
N LEU A 531 -17.99 5.03 25.56
CA LEU A 531 -18.28 3.93 24.64
C LEU A 531 -18.58 4.48 23.26
N LEU A 532 -17.72 4.15 22.31
CA LEU A 532 -17.80 4.59 20.92
C LEU A 532 -18.08 3.39 20.01
N PRO A 533 -18.96 3.51 19.01
CA PRO A 533 -19.21 2.43 18.07
C PRO A 533 -17.99 2.22 17.15
N LEU A 534 -17.64 0.97 16.89
CA LEU A 534 -16.60 0.60 15.95
C LEU A 534 -17.25 0.23 14.62
N VAL A 535 -17.36 1.20 13.72
CA VAL A 535 -18.10 1.06 12.45
C VAL A 535 -17.16 0.89 11.27
N SER A 536 -17.47 -0.05 10.38
CA SER A 536 -16.78 -0.27 9.11
C SER A 536 -17.74 -0.08 7.93
N PRO A 537 -17.26 0.02 6.67
CA PRO A 537 -18.13 0.03 5.49
C PRO A 537 -19.05 -1.19 5.36
N ARG A 538 -18.75 -2.30 6.03
CA ARG A 538 -19.56 -3.53 6.04
C ARG A 538 -20.59 -3.58 7.19
N GLY A 539 -20.65 -2.54 8.02
CA GLY A 539 -21.49 -2.47 9.21
C GLY A 539 -20.66 -2.34 10.49
N GLN A 540 -21.36 -2.35 11.62
CA GLN A 540 -20.73 -2.20 12.93
C GLN A 540 -20.00 -3.49 13.35
N LEU A 541 -18.69 -3.38 13.54
CA LEU A 541 -17.82 -4.47 13.99
C LEU A 541 -17.93 -4.72 15.49
N GLY A 542 -18.26 -3.68 16.25
CA GLY A 542 -18.10 -3.70 17.70
C GLY A 542 -18.33 -2.35 18.36
N PHE A 543 -17.77 -2.18 19.55
CA PHE A 543 -17.61 -0.89 20.23
C PHE A 543 -16.24 -0.84 20.92
N VAL A 544 -15.78 0.38 21.21
CA VAL A 544 -14.54 0.66 21.92
C VAL A 544 -14.89 1.42 23.19
N ALA A 545 -14.26 1.05 24.31
CA ALA A 545 -14.40 1.75 25.58
C ALA A 545 -13.05 2.36 25.98
N PHE A 546 -13.06 3.64 26.35
CA PHE A 546 -11.93 4.35 26.95
C PHE A 546 -12.36 4.99 28.27
N ASP A 547 -11.40 5.37 29.13
CA ASP A 547 -11.68 6.32 30.21
C ASP A 547 -12.15 7.68 29.63
N SER A 548 -12.73 8.56 30.44
CA SER A 548 -13.25 9.86 29.97
C SER A 548 -12.22 11.00 29.93
N ASP A 549 -10.93 10.74 30.14
CA ASP A 549 -9.91 11.78 30.34
C ASP A 549 -9.50 12.50 29.03
N HIS A 550 -9.68 11.86 27.88
CA HIS A 550 -9.20 12.35 26.58
C HIS A 550 -10.26 12.24 25.47
N LEU A 551 -11.49 12.68 25.76
CA LEU A 551 -12.62 12.63 24.83
C LEU A 551 -12.28 13.27 23.47
N GLU A 552 -11.43 14.29 23.43
CA GLU A 552 -11.12 15.05 22.23
C GLU A 552 -10.36 14.25 21.14
N ILE A 553 -9.74 13.12 21.48
CA ILE A 553 -8.95 12.31 20.53
C ILE A 553 -9.52 10.91 20.26
N TYR A 554 -10.49 10.43 21.04
CA TYR A 554 -10.99 9.06 20.89
C TYR A 554 -11.68 8.81 19.55
N GLY A 555 -12.43 9.79 19.03
CA GLY A 555 -13.07 9.68 17.71
C GLY A 555 -12.04 9.38 16.61
N ALA A 556 -10.91 10.11 16.61
CA ALA A 556 -9.82 9.87 15.66
C ALA A 556 -9.23 8.46 15.80
N ILE A 557 -8.97 8.01 17.04
CA ILE A 557 -8.37 6.70 17.32
C ILE A 557 -9.30 5.56 16.85
N VAL A 558 -10.59 5.64 17.17
CA VAL A 558 -11.58 4.64 16.77
C VAL A 558 -11.72 4.57 15.25
N GLN A 559 -11.69 5.71 14.56
CA GLN A 559 -11.73 5.75 13.10
C GLN A 559 -10.49 5.07 12.48
N GLN A 560 -9.29 5.37 12.97
CA GLN A 560 -8.06 4.74 12.49
C GLN A 560 -8.02 3.24 12.81
N LEU A 561 -8.52 2.85 13.98
CA LEU A 561 -8.64 1.45 14.38
C LEU A 561 -9.61 0.69 13.46
N ALA A 562 -10.80 1.23 13.18
CA ALA A 562 -11.76 0.62 12.27
C ALA A 562 -11.17 0.42 10.88
N ALA A 563 -10.47 1.42 10.35
CA ALA A 563 -9.81 1.35 9.05
C ALA A 563 -8.69 0.29 9.02
N ALA A 564 -7.88 0.21 10.07
CA ALA A 564 -6.80 -0.77 10.18
C ALA A 564 -7.32 -2.21 10.28
N LEU A 565 -8.36 -2.46 11.10
CA LEU A 565 -9.00 -3.76 11.21
C LEU A 565 -9.65 -4.19 9.89
N HIS A 566 -10.31 -3.25 9.21
CA HIS A 566 -10.89 -3.52 7.89
C HIS A 566 -9.83 -3.90 6.86
N THR A 567 -8.71 -3.17 6.83
CA THR A 567 -7.58 -3.45 5.93
C THR A 567 -6.97 -4.82 6.22
N ALA A 568 -6.74 -5.15 7.50
CA ALA A 568 -6.25 -6.45 7.92
C ALA A 568 -7.21 -7.60 7.54
N GLN A 569 -8.53 -7.39 7.65
CA GLN A 569 -9.52 -8.38 7.22
C GLN A 569 -9.50 -8.58 5.70
N LEU A 570 -9.51 -7.50 4.92
CA LEU A 570 -9.46 -7.56 3.46
C LEU A 570 -8.19 -8.25 2.97
N TYR A 571 -7.04 -7.97 3.60
CA TYR A 571 -5.79 -8.63 3.28
C TYR A 571 -5.86 -10.15 3.54
N ARG A 572 -6.44 -10.56 4.67
CA ARG A 572 -6.62 -11.98 5.02
C ARG A 572 -7.57 -12.69 4.05
N GLU A 573 -8.71 -12.07 3.70
CA GLU A 573 -9.67 -12.58 2.72
C GLU A 573 -9.02 -12.73 1.33
N ALA A 574 -8.23 -11.74 0.91
CA ALA A 574 -7.51 -11.80 -0.37
C ALA A 574 -6.46 -12.92 -0.38
N MET A 575 -5.71 -13.09 0.71
CA MET A 575 -4.72 -14.16 0.84
C MET A 575 -5.36 -15.55 0.83
N GLU A 576 -6.48 -15.73 1.55
CA GLU A 576 -7.20 -17.00 1.57
C GLU A 576 -7.87 -17.32 0.23
N GLY A 577 -8.51 -16.33 -0.40
CA GLY A 577 -9.07 -16.47 -1.73
C GLY A 577 -8.00 -16.84 -2.76
N ARG A 578 -6.79 -16.25 -2.66
CA ARG A 578 -5.65 -16.61 -3.49
C ARG A 578 -5.21 -18.06 -3.24
N ARG A 579 -5.09 -18.48 -1.98
CA ARG A 579 -4.71 -19.84 -1.60
C ARG A 579 -5.70 -20.87 -2.15
N LEU A 580 -7.00 -20.66 -1.98
CA LEU A 580 -8.05 -21.56 -2.49
C LEU A 580 -8.03 -21.64 -4.03
N ALA A 581 -7.79 -20.52 -4.70
CA ALA A 581 -7.67 -20.48 -6.16
C ALA A 581 -6.43 -21.23 -6.66
N GLU A 582 -5.29 -21.05 -5.98
CA GLU A 582 -4.05 -21.77 -6.27
C GLU A 582 -4.22 -23.29 -6.06
N GLU A 583 -4.89 -23.71 -4.97
CA GLU A 583 -5.19 -25.12 -4.71
C GLU A 583 -6.11 -25.74 -5.77
N ALA A 584 -7.16 -25.03 -6.18
CA ALA A 584 -8.05 -25.47 -7.23
C ALA A 584 -7.33 -25.58 -8.59
N ALA A 585 -6.44 -24.62 -8.90
CA ALA A 585 -5.64 -24.64 -10.12
C ALA A 585 -4.65 -25.82 -10.14
N GLN A 586 -3.96 -26.07 -9.02
CA GLN A 586 -3.06 -27.21 -8.84
C GLN A 586 -3.78 -28.55 -9.00
N LEU A 587 -4.96 -28.71 -8.37
CA LEU A 587 -5.77 -29.91 -8.50
C LEU A 587 -6.22 -30.15 -9.94
N LYS A 588 -6.68 -29.10 -10.64
CA LYS A 588 -7.08 -29.19 -12.05
C LYS A 588 -5.90 -29.61 -12.93
N SER A 589 -4.71 -29.03 -12.74
CA SER A 589 -3.55 -29.36 -13.56
C SER A 589 -3.00 -30.75 -13.28
N ARG A 590 -2.93 -31.17 -12.00
CA ARG A 590 -2.51 -32.53 -11.63
C ARG A 590 -3.47 -33.56 -12.23
N PHE A 591 -4.77 -33.34 -12.11
CA PHE A 591 -5.77 -34.23 -12.70
C PHE A 591 -5.60 -34.41 -14.22
N LEU A 592 -5.40 -33.31 -14.96
CA LEU A 592 -5.21 -33.39 -16.41
C LEU A 592 -3.89 -34.06 -16.82
N SER A 593 -2.79 -33.82 -16.09
CA SER A 593 -1.50 -34.46 -16.38
C SER A 593 -1.55 -35.96 -16.10
N THR A 594 -2.05 -36.35 -14.93
CA THR A 594 -2.13 -37.77 -14.53
C THR A 594 -3.01 -38.55 -15.50
N VAL A 595 -4.18 -38.01 -15.87
CA VAL A 595 -5.06 -38.67 -16.86
C VAL A 595 -4.36 -38.79 -18.23
N SER A 596 -3.60 -37.77 -18.65
CA SER A 596 -2.83 -37.84 -19.90
C SER A 596 -1.77 -38.94 -19.87
N HIS A 597 -1.00 -39.05 -18.79
CA HIS A 597 0.07 -40.04 -18.65
C HIS A 597 -0.47 -41.48 -18.56
N GLU A 598 -1.54 -41.67 -17.77
CA GLU A 598 -2.22 -42.95 -17.58
C GLU A 598 -2.90 -43.46 -18.86
N LEU A 599 -3.34 -42.56 -19.75
CA LEU A 599 -3.91 -42.95 -21.04
C LEU A 599 -2.85 -43.21 -22.13
N ARG A 600 -1.72 -42.47 -22.13
CA ARG A 600 -0.64 -42.63 -23.13
C ARG A 600 0.17 -43.89 -22.94
N THR A 601 0.48 -44.26 -21.70
CA THR A 601 1.33 -45.41 -21.36
C THR A 601 0.81 -46.75 -21.91
N PRO A 602 -0.43 -47.17 -21.62
CA PRO A 602 -0.97 -48.43 -22.15
C PRO A 602 -1.08 -48.41 -23.68
N LEU A 603 -1.31 -47.23 -24.26
CA LEU A 603 -1.48 -47.09 -25.70
C LEU A 603 -0.17 -47.20 -26.48
N ASN A 604 0.90 -46.59 -25.99
CA ASN A 604 2.24 -46.70 -26.58
C ASN A 604 2.76 -48.15 -26.50
N LEU A 605 2.41 -48.89 -25.44
CA LEU A 605 2.71 -50.31 -25.32
C LEU A 605 1.96 -51.15 -26.36
N LEU A 606 0.66 -50.89 -26.59
CA LEU A 606 -0.11 -51.56 -27.64
C LEU A 606 0.46 -51.30 -29.05
N VAL A 607 0.87 -50.05 -29.33
CA VAL A 607 1.52 -49.68 -30.61
C VAL A 607 2.91 -50.33 -30.74
N GLY A 608 3.71 -50.34 -29.66
CA GLY A 608 5.05 -50.91 -29.66
C GLY A 608 5.05 -52.43 -29.84
N LEU A 609 4.21 -53.15 -29.09
CA LEU A 609 4.11 -54.61 -29.15
C LEU A 609 3.54 -55.10 -30.48
N SER A 610 2.51 -54.43 -31.00
CA SER A 610 1.96 -54.77 -32.33
C SER A 610 3.00 -54.58 -33.43
N ARG A 611 3.81 -53.51 -33.38
CA ARG A 611 4.88 -53.24 -34.36
C ARG A 611 6.05 -54.24 -34.26
N MET A 612 6.45 -54.64 -33.06
CA MET A 612 7.48 -55.66 -32.85
C MET A 612 7.05 -57.02 -33.39
N LEU A 613 5.80 -57.44 -33.14
CA LEU A 613 5.28 -58.71 -33.65
C LEU A 613 5.20 -58.74 -35.18
N VAL A 614 4.85 -57.62 -35.82
CA VAL A 614 4.90 -57.50 -37.29
C VAL A 614 6.34 -57.59 -37.80
N GLN A 615 7.30 -56.89 -37.19
CA GLN A 615 8.72 -56.92 -37.62
C GLN A 615 9.45 -58.25 -37.37
N GLU A 616 9.14 -58.97 -36.29
CA GLU A 616 9.74 -60.29 -36.01
C GLU A 616 9.21 -61.38 -36.96
N SER A 617 7.96 -61.24 -37.42
CA SER A 617 7.37 -62.14 -38.41
C SER A 617 8.02 -62.05 -39.79
N ASP A 618 8.61 -60.90 -40.13
CA ASP A 618 9.39 -60.70 -41.37
C ASP A 618 10.80 -61.30 -41.30
N LYS A 619 11.32 -61.56 -40.10
CA LYS A 619 12.69 -62.05 -39.87
C LYS A 619 12.77 -63.53 -39.49
N SER A 620 11.65 -64.20 -39.22
CA SER A 620 11.60 -65.59 -38.75
C SER A 620 11.34 -66.59 -39.88
N ALA A 621 11.90 -67.80 -39.76
CA ALA A 621 11.80 -68.86 -40.78
C ALA A 621 10.38 -69.48 -40.95
N SER A 622 9.45 -69.19 -40.04
CA SER A 622 8.01 -69.46 -40.19
C SER A 622 7.25 -68.13 -40.06
N PRO A 623 6.82 -67.50 -41.16
CA PRO A 623 6.06 -66.25 -41.11
C PRO A 623 4.69 -66.45 -40.44
N LEU A 624 4.18 -65.42 -39.76
CA LEU A 624 2.81 -65.40 -39.23
C LEU A 624 1.80 -65.62 -40.37
N SER A 625 0.67 -66.27 -40.07
CA SER A 625 -0.41 -66.41 -41.07
C SER A 625 -0.87 -65.02 -41.52
N GLU A 626 -1.24 -64.90 -42.79
CA GLU A 626 -1.67 -63.65 -43.42
C GLU A 626 -2.83 -62.98 -42.66
N VAL A 627 -3.69 -63.79 -42.03
CA VAL A 627 -4.81 -63.33 -41.19
C VAL A 627 -4.32 -62.68 -39.89
N TYR A 628 -3.33 -63.28 -39.22
CA TYR A 628 -2.80 -62.72 -37.96
C TYR A 628 -1.95 -61.48 -38.18
N ARG A 629 -1.31 -61.35 -39.36
CA ARG A 629 -0.60 -60.14 -39.76
C ARG A 629 -1.58 -58.99 -40.01
N ASP A 630 -2.67 -59.22 -40.76
CA ASP A 630 -3.71 -58.22 -41.01
C ASP A 630 -4.36 -57.75 -39.69
N ASP A 631 -4.64 -58.69 -38.76
CA ASP A 631 -5.19 -58.35 -37.44
C ASP A 631 -4.24 -57.49 -36.59
N LEU A 632 -2.93 -57.80 -36.59
CA LEU A 632 -1.92 -57.00 -35.86
C LEU A 632 -1.71 -55.61 -36.46
N GLU A 633 -1.75 -55.50 -37.79
CA GLU A 633 -1.68 -54.23 -38.50
C GLU A 633 -2.93 -53.37 -38.21
N ARG A 634 -4.11 -53.98 -38.15
CA ARG A 634 -5.36 -53.32 -37.73
C ARG A 634 -5.35 -52.88 -36.27
N ILE A 635 -4.81 -53.69 -35.35
CA ILE A 635 -4.66 -53.31 -33.94
C ILE A 635 -3.71 -52.12 -33.81
N ASN A 636 -2.57 -52.15 -34.51
CA ASN A 636 -1.61 -51.04 -34.53
C ASN A 636 -2.24 -49.75 -35.10
N ALA A 637 -2.98 -49.85 -36.20
CA ALA A 637 -3.68 -48.71 -36.80
C ALA A 637 -4.74 -48.10 -35.86
N ASN A 638 -5.53 -48.94 -35.18
CA ASN A 638 -6.54 -48.47 -34.21
C ASN A 638 -5.90 -47.86 -32.95
N ALA A 639 -4.79 -48.44 -32.45
CA ALA A 639 -4.07 -47.88 -31.30
C ALA A 639 -3.43 -46.52 -31.63
N GLN A 640 -2.87 -46.37 -32.83
CA GLN A 640 -2.38 -45.07 -33.31
C GLN A 640 -3.51 -44.05 -33.50
N HIS A 641 -4.68 -44.49 -33.99
CA HIS A 641 -5.85 -43.62 -34.15
C HIS A 641 -6.38 -43.12 -32.80
N LEU A 642 -6.51 -44.00 -31.80
CA LEU A 642 -6.91 -43.61 -30.44
C LEU A 642 -5.90 -42.63 -29.81
N GLY A 643 -4.62 -42.77 -30.14
CA GLY A 643 -3.56 -41.88 -29.63
C GLY A 643 -3.66 -40.48 -30.21
N GLY A 644 -4.00 -40.37 -31.49
CA GLY A 644 -4.35 -39.10 -32.11
C GLY A 644 -5.53 -38.41 -31.42
N LEU A 645 -6.62 -39.15 -31.18
CA LEU A 645 -7.84 -38.60 -30.55
C LEU A 645 -7.62 -38.12 -29.11
N ILE A 646 -6.84 -38.86 -28.32
CA ILE A 646 -6.49 -38.46 -26.95
C ILE A 646 -5.64 -37.20 -26.97
N ASN A 647 -4.66 -37.12 -27.88
CA ASN A 647 -3.83 -35.93 -28.03
C ASN A 647 -4.63 -34.70 -28.49
N ASP A 648 -5.60 -34.87 -29.40
CA ASP A 648 -6.48 -33.79 -29.86
C ASP A 648 -7.37 -33.23 -28.72
N VAL A 649 -7.91 -34.10 -27.85
CA VAL A 649 -8.69 -33.69 -26.67
C VAL A 649 -7.81 -32.97 -25.64
N LEU A 650 -6.57 -33.42 -25.47
CA LEU A 650 -5.60 -32.81 -24.56
C LEU A 650 -5.09 -31.45 -25.09
N ASP A 651 -4.86 -31.33 -26.40
CA ASP A 651 -4.49 -30.06 -27.05
C ASP A 651 -5.62 -29.02 -26.88
N LEU A 652 -6.88 -29.45 -26.94
CA LEU A 652 -8.05 -28.60 -26.68
C LEU A 652 -8.14 -28.17 -25.19
N ALA A 653 -8.03 -29.12 -24.25
CA ALA A 653 -8.04 -28.82 -22.81
C ALA A 653 -6.88 -27.91 -22.36
N SER A 654 -5.74 -27.98 -23.06
CA SER A 654 -4.57 -27.11 -22.82
C SER A 654 -4.74 -25.71 -23.42
N SER A 655 -5.57 -25.55 -24.46
CA SER A 655 -5.86 -24.27 -25.09
C SER A 655 -6.75 -23.36 -24.23
N ASP A 656 -7.78 -23.89 -23.57
CA ASP A 656 -8.65 -23.13 -22.65
C ASP A 656 -7.90 -22.57 -21.42
N ALA A 657 -6.75 -23.17 -21.09
CA ALA A 657 -5.86 -22.72 -20.02
C ALA A 657 -4.77 -21.73 -20.47
N GLY A 658 -4.75 -21.33 -21.76
CA GLY A 658 -3.74 -20.41 -22.31
C GLY A 658 -2.34 -21.01 -22.48
N GLN A 659 -2.20 -22.34 -22.44
CA GLN A 659 -0.93 -23.08 -22.44
C GLN A 659 -0.47 -23.55 -23.84
N LEU A 660 -1.18 -23.18 -24.91
CA LEU A 660 -0.79 -23.52 -26.27
C LEU A 660 0.12 -22.42 -26.87
N ARG A 661 1.45 -22.56 -26.72
CA ARG A 661 2.45 -21.62 -27.28
C ARG A 661 3.08 -22.13 -28.58
N LEU A 662 3.15 -21.24 -29.58
CA LEU A 662 3.80 -21.48 -30.88
C LEU A 662 5.30 -21.17 -30.84
N ALA A 663 6.11 -22.04 -31.44
CA ALA A 663 7.55 -21.80 -31.64
C ALA A 663 7.77 -21.14 -33.01
N ASN A 664 7.40 -19.86 -33.12
CA ASN A 664 7.49 -19.14 -34.39
C ASN A 664 8.93 -18.89 -34.83
N GLU A 665 9.21 -19.22 -36.08
CA GLU A 665 10.46 -18.95 -36.80
C GLU A 665 10.15 -18.35 -38.18
N TYR A 666 11.18 -17.88 -38.89
CA TYR A 666 11.03 -17.55 -40.31
C TYR A 666 10.92 -18.86 -41.12
N VAL A 667 9.72 -19.12 -41.66
CA VAL A 667 9.41 -20.35 -42.42
C VAL A 667 9.21 -20.01 -43.89
N ASP A 668 9.99 -20.65 -44.77
CA ASP A 668 9.62 -20.76 -46.19
C ASP A 668 8.45 -21.75 -46.31
N LEU A 669 7.25 -21.22 -46.59
CA LEU A 669 6.04 -22.04 -46.68
C LEU A 669 6.09 -23.07 -47.81
N SER A 670 6.78 -22.78 -48.91
CA SER A 670 6.88 -23.75 -50.01
C SER A 670 7.67 -24.97 -49.57
N GLN A 671 8.80 -24.76 -48.89
CA GLN A 671 9.60 -25.87 -48.35
C GLN A 671 8.83 -26.66 -47.28
N ALA A 672 8.07 -25.98 -46.43
CA ALA A 672 7.30 -26.64 -45.39
C ALA A 672 6.17 -27.52 -45.96
N LEU A 673 5.46 -27.05 -46.98
CA LEU A 673 4.31 -27.72 -47.59
C LEU A 673 4.69 -28.85 -48.55
N ARG A 674 5.88 -28.81 -49.20
CA ARG A 674 6.33 -29.90 -50.08
C ARG A 674 6.38 -31.25 -49.39
N MET A 675 6.88 -31.30 -48.16
CA MET A 675 6.92 -32.53 -47.35
C MET A 675 5.52 -33.10 -47.09
N VAL A 676 4.52 -32.23 -46.91
CA VAL A 676 3.12 -32.63 -46.71
C VAL A 676 2.49 -33.05 -48.03
N ALA A 677 2.81 -32.38 -49.13
CA ALA A 677 2.33 -32.70 -50.48
C ALA A 677 2.77 -34.11 -50.93
N GLU A 678 3.99 -34.53 -50.60
CA GLU A 678 4.47 -35.91 -50.86
C GLU A 678 3.66 -36.97 -50.09
N THR A 679 3.18 -36.62 -48.91
CA THR A 679 2.32 -37.52 -48.10
C THR A 679 0.90 -37.54 -48.67
N GLY A 680 0.37 -36.38 -49.07
CA GLY A 680 -0.92 -36.26 -49.75
C GLY A 680 -0.98 -37.03 -51.08
N TYR A 681 0.09 -36.99 -51.87
CA TYR A 681 0.21 -37.76 -53.11
C TYR A 681 0.01 -39.27 -52.86
N ARG A 682 0.75 -39.83 -51.89
CA ARG A 682 0.65 -41.26 -51.55
C ARG A 682 -0.75 -41.65 -51.07
N LEU A 683 -1.34 -40.86 -50.17
CA LEU A 683 -2.70 -41.09 -49.67
C LEU A 683 -3.77 -41.00 -50.77
N ALA A 684 -3.57 -40.13 -51.76
CA ALA A 684 -4.45 -40.02 -52.91
C ALA A 684 -4.27 -41.21 -53.87
N GLU A 685 -3.03 -41.64 -54.11
CA GLU A 685 -2.66 -42.79 -54.95
C GLU A 685 -3.24 -44.10 -54.39
N ASP A 686 -3.10 -44.34 -53.08
CA ASP A 686 -3.66 -45.50 -52.38
C ASP A 686 -5.19 -45.59 -52.52
N LYS A 687 -5.86 -44.43 -52.69
CA LYS A 687 -7.31 -44.32 -52.87
C LYS A 687 -7.73 -44.18 -54.35
N GLY A 688 -6.78 -44.15 -55.29
CA GLY A 688 -7.04 -43.98 -56.72
C GLY A 688 -7.55 -42.59 -57.13
N LEU A 689 -7.21 -41.54 -56.37
CA LEU A 689 -7.57 -40.15 -56.66
C LEU A 689 -6.44 -39.44 -57.45
N ALA A 690 -6.82 -38.53 -58.35
CA ALA A 690 -5.86 -37.65 -59.00
C ALA A 690 -5.31 -36.62 -58.00
N TRP A 691 -4.01 -36.32 -58.07
CA TRP A 691 -3.35 -35.37 -57.18
C TRP A 691 -2.64 -34.26 -57.98
N SER A 692 -2.77 -33.02 -57.54
CA SER A 692 -2.05 -31.87 -58.10
C SER A 692 -1.52 -30.94 -57.02
N ALA A 693 -0.26 -30.51 -57.12
CA ALA A 693 0.35 -29.56 -56.18
C ALA A 693 1.04 -28.43 -56.94
N ALA A 694 0.55 -27.21 -56.76
CA ALA A 694 1.14 -25.99 -57.32
C ALA A 694 1.86 -25.21 -56.22
N LEU A 695 3.16 -25.48 -56.06
CA LEU A 695 4.04 -24.84 -55.07
C LEU A 695 5.23 -24.16 -55.78
N PRO A 696 5.49 -22.86 -55.56
CA PRO A 696 6.61 -22.15 -56.18
C PRO A 696 7.99 -22.64 -55.70
N GLU A 697 9.06 -22.43 -56.49
CA GLU A 697 10.41 -22.89 -56.13
C GLU A 697 10.94 -22.29 -54.82
N ARG A 698 10.59 -21.03 -54.54
CA ARG A 698 10.79 -20.34 -53.26
C ARG A 698 9.45 -19.77 -52.82
N GLY A 699 9.03 -20.08 -51.60
CA GLY A 699 7.75 -19.63 -51.07
C GLY A 699 7.83 -18.26 -50.41
N PRO A 700 6.68 -17.63 -50.11
CA PRO A 700 6.63 -16.50 -49.20
C PRO A 700 7.11 -16.94 -47.82
N TRP A 701 7.92 -16.10 -47.19
CA TRP A 701 8.35 -16.30 -45.81
C TRP A 701 7.23 -15.88 -44.87
N VAL A 702 6.97 -16.67 -43.83
CA VAL A 702 6.01 -16.33 -42.77
C VAL A 702 6.68 -16.46 -41.41
N TRP A 703 6.17 -15.71 -40.44
CA TRP A 703 6.53 -15.90 -39.04
C TRP A 703 5.61 -16.96 -38.42
N GLY A 704 6.10 -18.18 -38.26
CA GLY A 704 5.24 -19.28 -37.80
C GLY A 704 5.94 -20.54 -37.34
N ASP A 705 5.18 -21.45 -36.71
CA ASP A 705 5.64 -22.75 -36.24
C ASP A 705 5.50 -23.78 -37.36
N ARG A 706 6.64 -24.18 -37.93
CA ARG A 706 6.73 -25.12 -39.05
C ARG A 706 5.96 -26.43 -38.80
N THR A 707 6.00 -26.96 -37.58
CA THR A 707 5.38 -28.26 -37.26
C THR A 707 3.87 -28.14 -37.20
N ARG A 708 3.37 -27.07 -36.55
CA ARG A 708 1.92 -26.83 -36.45
C ARG A 708 1.31 -26.44 -37.79
N LEU A 709 2.02 -25.68 -38.63
CA LEU A 709 1.54 -25.35 -39.98
C LEU A 709 1.47 -26.59 -40.89
N ARG A 710 2.41 -27.53 -40.77
CA ARG A 710 2.34 -28.84 -41.45
C ARG A 710 1.15 -29.66 -40.96
N GLN A 711 0.88 -29.66 -39.66
CA GLN A 711 -0.28 -30.35 -39.07
C GLN A 711 -1.59 -29.81 -39.65
N VAL A 712 -1.74 -28.49 -39.75
CA VAL A 712 -2.92 -27.86 -40.37
C VAL A 712 -3.09 -28.32 -41.82
N ALA A 713 -2.03 -28.21 -42.63
CA ALA A 713 -2.08 -28.60 -44.04
C ALA A 713 -2.41 -30.11 -44.22
N LEU A 714 -1.79 -30.99 -43.44
CA LEU A 714 -2.02 -32.43 -43.50
C LEU A 714 -3.46 -32.79 -43.10
N ASN A 715 -4.02 -32.12 -42.09
CA ASN A 715 -5.40 -32.34 -41.66
C ASN A 715 -6.41 -31.95 -42.76
N LEU A 716 -6.18 -30.81 -43.43
CA LEU A 716 -7.01 -30.37 -44.56
C LEU A 716 -6.91 -31.34 -45.74
N ILE A 717 -5.70 -31.80 -46.08
CA ILE A 717 -5.46 -32.78 -47.16
C ILE A 717 -6.10 -34.14 -46.85
N SER A 718 -5.93 -34.64 -45.62
CA SER A 718 -6.52 -35.90 -45.19
C SER A 718 -8.05 -35.85 -45.23
N ASN A 719 -8.66 -34.74 -44.81
CA ASN A 719 -10.09 -34.53 -44.94
C ASN A 719 -10.53 -34.50 -46.42
N ALA A 720 -9.83 -33.75 -47.28
CA ALA A 720 -10.10 -33.71 -48.71
C ALA A 720 -10.07 -35.10 -49.37
N ILE A 721 -9.04 -35.90 -49.07
CA ILE A 721 -8.91 -37.27 -49.57
C ILE A 721 -10.01 -38.17 -49.01
N LYS A 722 -10.30 -38.08 -47.71
CA LYS A 722 -11.34 -38.88 -47.04
C LYS A 722 -12.73 -38.67 -47.64
N PHE A 723 -13.11 -37.42 -47.90
CA PHE A 723 -14.45 -37.06 -48.38
C PHE A 723 -14.60 -37.05 -49.91
N THR A 724 -13.53 -37.38 -50.65
CA THR A 724 -13.57 -37.61 -52.10
C THR A 724 -13.55 -39.10 -52.40
N ALA A 725 -14.57 -39.60 -53.11
CA ALA A 725 -14.66 -41.02 -53.48
C ALA A 725 -13.94 -41.33 -54.81
N GLN A 726 -14.13 -40.48 -55.82
CA GLN A 726 -13.47 -40.48 -57.12
C GLN A 726 -13.28 -39.03 -57.56
N GLY A 727 -12.17 -38.71 -58.23
CA GLY A 727 -11.88 -37.35 -58.70
C GLY A 727 -10.49 -36.87 -58.30
N MET A 728 -10.35 -35.58 -57.96
CA MET A 728 -9.06 -34.93 -57.75
C MET A 728 -8.98 -34.15 -56.43
N VAL A 729 -7.81 -34.19 -55.80
CA VAL A 729 -7.43 -33.29 -54.71
C VAL A 729 -6.25 -32.42 -55.16
N SER A 730 -6.31 -31.12 -54.87
CA SER A 730 -5.27 -30.17 -55.24
C SER A 730 -4.81 -29.32 -54.06
N LEU A 731 -3.52 -29.02 -54.02
CA LEU A 731 -2.89 -28.10 -53.07
C LEU A 731 -2.27 -26.93 -53.84
N THR A 732 -2.59 -25.70 -53.45
CA THR A 732 -2.08 -24.48 -54.08
C THR A 732 -1.54 -23.52 -53.03
N LEU A 733 -0.43 -22.85 -53.36
CA LEU A 733 0.18 -21.79 -52.55
C LEU A 733 0.31 -20.52 -53.39
N GLU A 734 -0.40 -19.47 -52.98
CA GLU A 734 -0.38 -18.16 -53.62
C GLU A 734 0.25 -17.12 -52.68
N ALA A 735 1.10 -16.26 -53.22
CA ALA A 735 1.69 -15.14 -52.50
C ALA A 735 1.06 -13.83 -52.99
N SER A 736 0.37 -13.12 -52.10
CA SER A 736 -0.25 -11.83 -52.36
C SER A 736 0.38 -10.79 -51.43
N GLY A 737 1.56 -10.27 -51.77
CA GLY A 737 2.23 -9.10 -51.15
C GLY A 737 2.37 -9.08 -49.63
N GLU A 738 1.25 -8.94 -48.93
CA GLU A 738 1.10 -8.91 -47.46
C GLU A 738 0.71 -10.28 -46.86
N TYR A 739 0.17 -11.21 -47.65
CA TYR A 739 -0.28 -12.53 -47.15
C TYR A 739 0.11 -13.69 -48.08
N ALA A 740 0.38 -14.84 -47.45
CA ALA A 740 0.48 -16.13 -48.12
C ALA A 740 -0.83 -16.91 -47.94
N ARG A 741 -1.45 -17.34 -49.04
CA ARG A 741 -2.68 -18.15 -49.04
C ARG A 741 -2.37 -19.58 -49.45
N VAL A 742 -2.80 -20.53 -48.61
CA VAL A 742 -2.73 -21.96 -48.90
C VAL A 742 -4.15 -22.47 -49.08
N SER A 743 -4.42 -23.12 -50.21
CA SER A 743 -5.74 -23.65 -50.52
C SER A 743 -5.68 -25.13 -50.89
N VAL A 744 -6.52 -25.93 -50.22
CA VAL A 744 -6.71 -27.36 -50.49
C VAL A 744 -8.10 -27.54 -51.07
N SER A 745 -8.19 -28.01 -52.31
CA SER A 745 -9.46 -28.23 -53.00
C SER A 745 -9.68 -29.70 -53.32
N ASP A 746 -10.89 -30.18 -53.07
CA ASP A 746 -11.34 -31.52 -53.40
C ASP A 746 -12.54 -31.49 -54.36
N SER A 747 -12.79 -32.58 -55.08
CA SER A 747 -13.97 -32.76 -55.95
C SER A 747 -15.01 -33.72 -55.33
N GLY A 748 -15.08 -33.75 -54.00
CA GLY A 748 -15.94 -34.63 -53.22
C GLY A 748 -17.37 -34.12 -53.07
N LEU A 749 -17.99 -34.45 -51.94
CA LEU A 749 -19.43 -34.27 -51.70
C LEU A 749 -19.88 -32.79 -51.60
N GLY A 750 -18.94 -31.88 -51.38
CA GLY A 750 -19.27 -30.51 -50.99
C GLY A 750 -19.92 -30.43 -49.60
N ILE A 751 -19.90 -29.24 -49.01
CA ILE A 751 -20.43 -28.95 -47.68
C ILE A 751 -21.67 -28.05 -47.82
N PRO A 752 -22.86 -28.49 -47.34
CA PRO A 752 -24.10 -27.71 -47.42
C PRO A 752 -23.98 -26.36 -46.71
N PRO A 753 -24.57 -25.25 -47.24
CA PRO A 753 -24.46 -23.92 -46.64
C PRO A 753 -24.86 -23.83 -45.16
N ALA A 754 -25.83 -24.65 -44.72
CA ALA A 754 -26.26 -24.70 -43.32
C ALA A 754 -25.19 -25.23 -42.36
N ASP A 755 -24.28 -26.09 -42.84
CA ASP A 755 -23.25 -26.73 -42.02
C ASP A 755 -21.94 -25.92 -42.00
N GLN A 756 -21.69 -25.05 -43.00
CA GLN A 756 -20.38 -24.40 -43.23
C GLN A 756 -19.89 -23.52 -42.06
N ALA A 757 -20.78 -22.92 -41.28
CA ALA A 757 -20.41 -22.15 -40.09
C ALA A 757 -20.11 -23.04 -38.87
N ALA A 758 -20.78 -24.19 -38.76
CA ALA A 758 -20.75 -25.06 -37.59
C ALA A 758 -19.63 -26.11 -37.63
N ILE A 759 -19.06 -26.41 -38.82
CA ILE A 759 -17.95 -27.39 -38.96
C ILE A 759 -16.65 -26.98 -38.25
N PHE A 760 -16.49 -25.69 -37.92
CA PHE A 760 -15.34 -25.19 -37.16
C PHE A 760 -15.59 -25.18 -35.64
N SER A 761 -16.76 -25.61 -35.17
CA SER A 761 -17.11 -25.72 -33.76
C SER A 761 -16.72 -27.09 -33.18
N GLU A 762 -16.38 -27.12 -31.90
CA GLU A 762 -15.96 -28.34 -31.20
C GLU A 762 -17.08 -29.40 -31.19
N PHE A 763 -16.68 -30.67 -31.35
CA PHE A 763 -17.55 -31.87 -31.31
C PHE A 763 -18.71 -31.89 -32.33
N ARG A 764 -18.73 -31.00 -33.32
CA ARG A 764 -19.77 -30.96 -34.37
C ARG A 764 -19.38 -31.77 -35.59
N ARG A 765 -20.32 -32.59 -36.09
CA ARG A 765 -20.18 -33.42 -37.30
C ARG A 765 -21.40 -33.22 -38.19
N SER A 766 -21.22 -33.22 -39.52
CA SER A 766 -22.35 -33.16 -40.45
C SER A 766 -23.11 -34.50 -40.46
N ASP A 767 -24.45 -34.44 -40.42
CA ASP A 767 -25.34 -35.61 -40.35
C ASP A 767 -25.11 -36.59 -41.52
N ARG A 768 -24.77 -36.09 -42.71
CA ARG A 768 -24.42 -36.90 -43.90
C ARG A 768 -23.14 -37.71 -43.73
N SER A 769 -22.19 -37.22 -42.92
CA SER A 769 -20.94 -37.91 -42.63
C SER A 769 -21.14 -39.10 -41.69
N VAL A 770 -22.16 -39.03 -40.82
CA VAL A 770 -22.55 -40.10 -39.90
C VAL A 770 -23.32 -41.20 -40.64
N THR A 771 -24.21 -40.85 -41.59
CA THR A 771 -25.02 -41.82 -42.35
C THR A 771 -24.19 -42.69 -43.31
N ARG A 772 -23.04 -42.19 -43.81
CA ARG A 772 -22.13 -42.93 -44.70
C ARG A 772 -20.94 -43.62 -43.98
N GLY A 773 -20.93 -43.63 -42.65
CA GLY A 773 -19.98 -44.42 -41.86
C GLY A 773 -18.56 -43.85 -41.74
N TYR A 774 -18.34 -42.57 -42.09
CA TYR A 774 -17.03 -41.94 -41.87
C TYR A 774 -16.77 -41.76 -40.36
N THR A 775 -15.60 -42.12 -39.84
CA THR A 775 -15.25 -42.03 -38.40
C THR A 775 -14.44 -40.77 -38.08
N GLY A 776 -14.73 -40.07 -36.97
CA GLY A 776 -13.96 -38.88 -36.51
C GLY A 776 -14.72 -38.04 -35.45
N MET A 777 -14.01 -37.41 -34.50
CA MET A 777 -14.63 -36.70 -33.34
C MET A 777 -15.15 -35.27 -33.63
N GLY A 778 -14.83 -34.68 -34.79
CA GLY A 778 -15.23 -33.29 -35.10
C GLY A 778 -14.32 -32.21 -34.48
N LEU A 779 -13.11 -32.58 -34.03
CA LEU A 779 -12.15 -31.65 -33.40
C LEU A 779 -11.13 -31.06 -34.38
N GLY A 780 -10.83 -31.76 -35.48
CA GLY A 780 -9.72 -31.41 -36.37
C GLY A 780 -9.80 -29.99 -36.98
N LEU A 781 -10.98 -29.57 -37.46
CA LEU A 781 -11.15 -28.25 -38.06
C LEU A 781 -11.15 -27.12 -37.02
N ALA A 782 -11.65 -27.37 -35.80
CA ALA A 782 -11.59 -26.45 -34.68
C ALA A 782 -10.12 -26.18 -34.26
N ILE A 783 -9.31 -27.24 -34.17
CA ILE A 783 -7.87 -27.16 -33.90
C ILE A 783 -7.15 -26.40 -35.02
N CYS A 784 -7.46 -26.69 -36.29
CA CYS A 784 -6.87 -25.96 -37.43
C CYS A 784 -7.16 -24.45 -37.38
N LYS A 785 -8.42 -24.07 -37.11
CA LYS A 785 -8.80 -22.67 -36.97
C LYS A 785 -8.02 -21.98 -35.85
N ARG A 786 -7.94 -22.61 -34.67
CA ARG A 786 -7.23 -22.04 -33.53
C ARG A 786 -5.73 -21.89 -33.79
N LEU A 787 -5.09 -22.89 -34.40
CA LEU A 787 -3.67 -22.82 -34.76
C LEU A 787 -3.41 -21.67 -35.74
N ILE A 788 -4.22 -21.52 -36.79
CA ILE A 788 -4.05 -20.43 -37.77
C ILE A 788 -4.28 -19.05 -37.14
N GLU A 789 -5.27 -18.88 -36.27
CA GLU A 789 -5.50 -17.63 -35.52
C GLU A 789 -4.31 -17.25 -34.63
N LEU A 790 -3.70 -18.23 -33.95
CA LEU A 790 -2.49 -18.01 -33.13
C LEU A 790 -1.27 -17.58 -33.97
N HIS A 791 -1.24 -17.94 -35.26
CA HIS A 791 -0.23 -17.47 -36.23
C HIS A 791 -0.57 -16.08 -36.81
N GLY A 792 -1.62 -15.41 -36.35
CA GLY A 792 -2.10 -14.14 -36.90
C GLY A 792 -2.76 -14.28 -38.27
N GLY A 793 -3.23 -15.49 -38.60
CA GLY A 793 -3.87 -15.83 -39.86
C GLY A 793 -5.38 -16.02 -39.76
N SER A 794 -6.01 -16.37 -40.87
CA SER A 794 -7.44 -16.73 -40.92
C SER A 794 -7.67 -18.00 -41.76
N ILE A 795 -8.69 -18.80 -41.43
CA ILE A 795 -9.09 -19.97 -42.20
C ILE A 795 -10.53 -19.80 -42.72
N SER A 796 -10.79 -20.26 -43.93
CA SER A 796 -12.05 -20.09 -44.64
C SER A 796 -12.39 -21.34 -45.47
N LEU A 797 -13.67 -21.47 -45.83
CA LEU A 797 -14.20 -22.54 -46.67
C LEU A 797 -15.00 -21.93 -47.82
N HIS A 798 -14.85 -22.48 -49.02
CA HIS A 798 -15.72 -22.24 -50.15
C HIS A 798 -16.30 -23.57 -50.66
N SER A 799 -17.62 -23.68 -50.72
CA SER A 799 -18.34 -24.84 -51.23
C SER A 799 -19.75 -24.45 -51.68
N THR A 800 -20.20 -24.95 -52.84
CA THR A 800 -21.56 -24.72 -53.35
C THR A 800 -22.60 -25.61 -52.66
N GLY A 801 -22.17 -26.72 -52.03
CA GLY A 801 -23.03 -27.69 -51.35
C GLY A 801 -23.68 -28.74 -52.28
N GLU A 802 -23.38 -28.69 -53.58
CA GLU A 802 -23.83 -29.68 -54.57
C GLU A 802 -22.86 -30.88 -54.62
N GLU A 803 -23.40 -32.11 -54.65
CA GLU A 803 -22.57 -33.33 -54.69
C GLU A 803 -21.75 -33.40 -55.99
N GLY A 804 -20.43 -33.57 -55.86
CA GLY A 804 -19.49 -33.61 -56.98
C GLY A 804 -18.88 -32.25 -57.36
N ALA A 805 -19.37 -31.14 -56.79
CA ALA A 805 -18.76 -29.82 -56.94
C ALA A 805 -17.56 -29.60 -55.98
N GLY A 806 -17.43 -30.44 -54.95
CA GLY A 806 -16.28 -30.44 -54.04
C GLY A 806 -16.25 -29.29 -53.02
N SER A 807 -15.14 -29.17 -52.30
CA SER A 807 -14.93 -28.08 -51.35
C SER A 807 -13.49 -27.55 -51.37
N THR A 808 -13.32 -26.26 -51.06
CA THR A 808 -12.00 -25.61 -51.00
C THR A 808 -11.80 -24.99 -49.62
N PHE A 809 -10.86 -25.54 -48.85
CA PHE A 809 -10.42 -24.98 -47.58
C PHE A 809 -9.17 -24.13 -47.80
N SER A 810 -9.20 -22.88 -47.33
CA SER A 810 -8.11 -21.93 -47.52
C SER A 810 -7.71 -21.26 -46.22
N PHE A 811 -6.41 -21.18 -45.92
CA PHE A 811 -5.90 -20.37 -44.82
C PHE A 811 -4.88 -19.32 -45.30
N THR A 812 -4.86 -18.18 -44.61
CA THR A 812 -3.98 -17.04 -44.91
C THR A 812 -3.04 -16.75 -43.76
N LEU A 813 -1.77 -16.48 -44.04
CA LEU A 813 -0.75 -16.10 -43.06
C LEU A 813 -0.03 -14.82 -43.47
N PRO A 814 0.38 -13.93 -42.54
CA PRO A 814 1.13 -12.72 -42.87
C PRO A 814 2.52 -13.05 -43.47
N ALA A 815 2.83 -12.45 -44.61
CA ALA A 815 4.14 -12.60 -45.26
C ALA A 815 5.17 -11.62 -44.64
N VAL A 816 6.43 -12.05 -44.51
CA VAL A 816 7.53 -11.27 -43.93
C VAL A 816 8.75 -11.23 -44.86
N THR A 817 9.56 -10.17 -44.77
CA THR A 817 10.79 -10.01 -45.58
C THR A 817 12.03 -10.35 -44.74
N PRO A 818 12.96 -11.21 -45.20
CA PRO A 818 14.15 -11.58 -44.43
C PRO A 818 15.22 -10.45 -44.43
N PRO A 819 16.00 -10.28 -43.35
CA PRO A 819 17.10 -9.31 -43.31
C PRO A 819 18.34 -9.79 -44.11
N VAL A 820 18.94 -8.90 -44.90
CA VAL A 820 20.12 -9.16 -45.76
C VAL A 820 21.42 -8.91 -44.99
N THR A 821 22.39 -9.82 -45.07
CA THR A 821 23.74 -9.72 -44.45
C THR A 821 24.74 -9.09 -45.43
N LEU A 822 25.43 -8.01 -45.05
CA LEU A 822 26.52 -7.37 -45.83
C LEU A 822 27.89 -7.96 -45.47
N ALA A 823 28.66 -8.39 -46.46
CA ALA A 823 30.06 -8.81 -46.33
C ALA A 823 31.00 -7.59 -46.33
N ARG A 824 32.07 -7.63 -45.52
CA ARG A 824 33.17 -6.63 -45.50
C ARG A 824 34.41 -7.19 -46.20
N ASP A 825 35.05 -6.34 -47.00
CA ASP A 825 36.31 -6.60 -47.74
C ASP A 825 37.56 -6.30 -46.86
N PRO A 826 38.66 -7.06 -46.98
CA PRO A 826 39.88 -6.87 -46.19
C PRO A 826 40.99 -6.20 -47.01
N ALA A 827 41.09 -4.87 -47.01
CA ALA A 827 42.28 -4.16 -47.50
C ALA A 827 42.36 -2.70 -47.02
N SER A 828 43.07 -2.45 -45.90
CA SER A 828 44.06 -1.36 -45.77
C SER A 828 44.66 -1.35 -44.35
N GLN A 829 45.89 -1.85 -44.21
CA GLN A 829 46.79 -1.51 -43.11
C GLN A 829 47.93 -0.68 -43.69
N ALA A 830 48.11 0.53 -43.17
CA ALA A 830 49.38 1.24 -43.16
C ALA A 830 49.62 1.69 -41.71
N ARG A 831 50.73 1.24 -41.11
CA ARG A 831 51.14 1.55 -39.74
C ARG A 831 51.79 2.93 -39.71
N ASP A 832 51.16 3.89 -39.06
CA ASP A 832 51.77 5.14 -38.62
C ASP A 832 52.22 5.00 -37.15
N ALA A 833 53.28 5.72 -36.77
CA ALA A 833 53.84 5.69 -35.41
C ALA A 833 52.77 6.01 -34.35
N GLU A 834 52.79 5.24 -33.27
CA GLU A 834 51.74 5.23 -32.23
C GLU A 834 51.92 6.44 -31.29
N ARG A 835 51.00 7.39 -31.43
CA ARG A 835 51.04 8.69 -30.74
C ARG A 835 50.18 8.66 -29.48
N VAL A 836 50.73 9.04 -28.33
CA VAL A 836 50.02 9.10 -27.05
C VAL A 836 50.01 10.54 -26.54
N MET A 837 48.82 11.07 -26.26
CA MET A 837 48.67 12.43 -25.71
C MET A 837 48.50 12.35 -24.19
N VAL A 838 49.28 13.13 -23.45
CA VAL A 838 49.24 13.18 -21.98
C VAL A 838 48.74 14.57 -21.56
N LEU A 839 47.61 14.60 -20.87
CA LEU A 839 46.97 15.78 -20.32
C LEU A 839 47.23 15.84 -18.81
N THR A 840 47.87 16.91 -18.32
CA THR A 840 48.22 17.04 -16.90
C THR A 840 48.21 18.49 -16.41
N ASP A 841 47.86 18.69 -15.15
CA ASP A 841 47.91 20.00 -14.50
C ASP A 841 49.33 20.39 -14.04
N HIS A 842 50.25 19.42 -13.95
CA HIS A 842 51.57 19.60 -13.34
C HIS A 842 52.71 19.19 -14.28
N VAL A 843 53.51 20.19 -14.69
CA VAL A 843 54.64 20.05 -15.62
C VAL A 843 55.62 18.94 -15.20
N SER A 844 55.95 18.85 -13.91
CA SER A 844 56.94 17.89 -13.39
C SER A 844 56.44 16.44 -13.41
N SER A 845 55.16 16.21 -13.14
CA SER A 845 54.50 14.89 -13.21
C SER A 845 54.39 14.43 -14.67
N GLY A 846 53.94 15.33 -15.53
CA GLY A 846 53.84 15.13 -16.97
C GLY A 846 55.13 14.75 -17.66
N GLN A 847 56.21 15.48 -17.38
CA GLN A 847 57.52 15.24 -18.00
C GLN A 847 58.08 13.86 -17.66
N ARG A 848 57.93 13.40 -16.41
CA ARG A 848 58.40 12.05 -16.01
C ARG A 848 57.67 10.93 -16.72
N LEU A 849 56.34 11.07 -16.87
CA LEU A 849 55.54 10.09 -17.60
C LEU A 849 55.87 10.11 -19.10
N SER A 850 56.06 11.30 -19.67
CA SER A 850 56.45 11.49 -21.07
C SER A 850 57.81 10.87 -21.38
N GLU A 851 58.82 11.05 -20.52
CA GLU A 851 60.13 10.41 -20.66
C GLU A 851 60.03 8.88 -20.59
N HIS A 852 59.20 8.35 -19.68
CA HIS A 852 59.04 6.90 -19.51
C HIS A 852 58.37 6.22 -20.71
N LEU A 853 57.32 6.84 -21.25
CA LEU A 853 56.59 6.33 -22.42
C LEU A 853 57.41 6.50 -23.70
N SER A 854 58.16 7.60 -23.85
CA SER A 854 59.04 7.83 -24.99
C SER A 854 60.19 6.81 -25.06
N GLN A 855 60.75 6.39 -23.91
CA GLN A 855 61.77 5.34 -23.84
C GLN A 855 61.28 3.97 -24.35
N ARG A 856 59.96 3.74 -24.40
CA ARG A 856 59.36 2.50 -24.92
C ARG A 856 58.88 2.60 -26.36
N GLY A 857 59.14 3.71 -27.05
CA GLY A 857 58.89 3.86 -28.47
C GLY A 857 57.56 4.50 -28.83
N PHE A 858 56.79 5.02 -27.86
CA PHE A 858 55.61 5.84 -28.12
C PHE A 858 56.01 7.30 -28.39
N GLU A 859 55.35 7.94 -29.36
CA GLU A 859 55.51 9.38 -29.58
C GLU A 859 54.57 10.14 -28.64
N VAL A 860 55.12 10.76 -27.60
CA VAL A 860 54.32 11.36 -26.53
C VAL A 860 54.17 12.87 -26.74
N HIS A 861 52.94 13.37 -26.68
CA HIS A 861 52.65 14.81 -26.66
C HIS A 861 52.07 15.23 -25.32
N LEU A 862 52.79 16.08 -24.60
CA LEU A 862 52.39 16.61 -23.30
C LEU A 862 51.65 17.93 -23.46
N VAL A 863 50.44 18.03 -22.90
CA VAL A 863 49.63 19.25 -22.90
C VAL A 863 49.19 19.58 -21.48
N LEU A 864 49.37 20.85 -21.09
CA LEU A 864 49.03 21.34 -19.76
C LEU A 864 47.57 21.82 -19.73
N THR A 865 46.79 21.29 -18.80
CA THR A 865 45.34 21.57 -18.67
C THR A 865 45.03 22.88 -17.92
N ALA A 866 46.02 23.44 -17.20
CA ALA A 866 45.86 24.63 -16.37
C ALA A 866 45.84 25.97 -17.15
N ASP A 867 46.42 26.04 -18.35
CA ASP A 867 46.26 27.19 -19.24
C ASP A 867 45.06 26.89 -20.16
N ALA A 868 44.09 27.80 -20.24
CA ALA A 868 42.86 27.68 -21.03
C ALA A 868 43.08 27.69 -22.57
N GLY A 869 44.06 26.94 -23.05
CA GLY A 869 44.34 26.66 -24.45
C GLY A 869 43.47 25.52 -24.98
N ASP A 870 43.19 25.57 -26.29
CA ASP A 870 42.31 24.65 -27.02
C ASP A 870 42.93 23.25 -27.17
N TRP A 871 43.04 22.52 -26.05
CA TRP A 871 43.57 21.15 -26.02
C TRP A 871 42.75 20.18 -26.89
N LEU A 872 41.47 20.47 -27.11
CA LEU A 872 40.62 19.73 -28.06
C LEU A 872 41.06 19.97 -29.51
N GLY A 873 41.39 21.23 -29.86
CA GLY A 873 41.97 21.60 -31.15
C GLY A 873 43.35 20.99 -31.38
N GLU A 874 44.20 20.96 -30.36
CA GLU A 874 45.49 20.26 -30.44
C GLU A 874 45.31 18.75 -30.61
N MET A 875 44.38 18.12 -29.89
CA MET A 875 44.06 16.70 -30.05
C MET A 875 43.57 16.36 -31.47
N ALA A 876 42.78 17.23 -32.10
CA ALA A 876 42.36 17.06 -33.48
C ALA A 876 43.51 17.20 -34.49
N THR A 877 44.55 17.95 -34.15
CA THR A 877 45.74 18.16 -34.98
C THR A 877 46.77 17.05 -34.82
N VAL A 878 46.99 16.59 -33.58
CA VAL A 878 47.95 15.55 -33.20
C VAL A 878 47.42 14.15 -33.51
N SER A 879 46.09 13.98 -33.54
CA SER A 879 45.38 12.72 -33.78
C SER A 879 46.00 11.54 -33.00
N PRO A 880 46.03 11.61 -31.65
CA PRO A 880 46.65 10.57 -30.84
C PRO A 880 45.83 9.28 -30.91
N ASN A 881 46.47 8.15 -30.64
CA ASN A 881 45.83 6.83 -30.57
C ASN A 881 45.33 6.50 -29.15
N ALA A 882 45.90 7.12 -28.12
CA ALA A 882 45.38 7.08 -26.74
C ALA A 882 45.64 8.41 -26.02
N VAL A 883 44.80 8.70 -25.02
CA VAL A 883 44.92 9.87 -24.15
C VAL A 883 45.13 9.41 -22.71
N VAL A 884 46.10 9.99 -22.02
CA VAL A 884 46.36 9.74 -20.59
C VAL A 884 46.10 11.02 -19.80
N LEU A 885 45.23 10.94 -18.78
CA LEU A 885 44.82 12.04 -17.91
C LEU A 885 45.43 11.88 -16.52
N ASP A 886 46.12 12.91 -16.05
CA ASP A 886 46.64 13.01 -14.69
C ASP A 886 45.53 13.50 -13.73
N MET A 887 45.25 12.73 -12.67
CA MET A 887 44.20 13.03 -11.68
C MET A 887 44.76 13.47 -10.32
N THR A 888 46.01 13.93 -10.26
CA THR A 888 46.70 14.18 -8.98
C THR A 888 46.17 15.37 -8.17
N SER A 889 45.53 16.37 -8.80
CA SER A 889 45.16 17.65 -8.16
C SER A 889 43.65 17.86 -7.98
N ASP A 890 42.83 17.59 -9.01
CA ASP A 890 41.37 17.85 -8.98
C ASP A 890 40.59 16.79 -9.79
N PRO A 891 39.84 15.88 -9.13
CA PRO A 891 39.06 14.86 -9.82
C PRO A 891 37.93 15.44 -10.68
N GLU A 892 37.30 16.56 -10.28
CA GLU A 892 36.15 17.12 -11.00
C GLU A 892 36.57 17.68 -12.37
N HIS A 893 37.73 18.31 -12.45
CA HIS A 893 38.27 18.85 -13.70
C HIS A 893 38.59 17.74 -14.73
N GLY A 894 39.15 16.60 -14.28
CA GLY A 894 39.40 15.44 -15.15
C GLY A 894 38.12 14.81 -15.71
N TRP A 895 37.01 14.87 -14.97
CA TRP A 895 35.71 14.40 -15.44
C TRP A 895 35.09 15.28 -16.53
N GLU A 896 35.28 16.60 -16.44
CA GLU A 896 34.83 17.54 -17.48
C GLU A 896 35.57 17.30 -18.79
N ILE A 897 36.88 17.07 -18.72
CA ILE A 897 37.73 16.74 -19.87
C ILE A 897 37.31 15.40 -20.49
N LEU A 898 37.07 14.35 -19.69
CA LEU A 898 36.59 13.07 -20.20
C LEU A 898 35.23 13.22 -20.91
N LYS A 899 34.28 13.96 -20.32
CA LYS A 899 32.97 14.22 -20.94
C LYS A 899 33.11 14.96 -22.26
N ALA A 900 34.03 15.92 -22.36
CA ALA A 900 34.29 16.63 -23.60
C ALA A 900 34.91 15.71 -24.69
N ILE A 901 35.87 14.84 -24.33
CA ILE A 901 36.46 13.87 -25.27
C ILE A 901 35.41 12.86 -25.75
N LYS A 902 34.60 12.31 -24.83
CA LYS A 902 33.57 11.32 -25.14
C LYS A 902 32.33 11.91 -25.81
N GLY A 903 32.08 13.20 -25.64
CA GLY A 903 30.98 13.93 -26.27
C GLY A 903 31.24 14.34 -27.72
N ASN A 904 32.50 14.41 -28.17
CA ASN A 904 32.85 14.80 -29.54
C ASN A 904 32.88 13.58 -30.49
N PRO A 905 32.12 13.57 -31.60
CA PRO A 905 31.99 12.41 -32.51
C PRO A 905 33.31 11.92 -33.10
N LEU A 906 34.32 12.78 -33.22
CA LEU A 906 35.62 12.45 -33.79
C LEU A 906 36.59 11.83 -32.77
N THR A 907 36.35 12.02 -31.46
CA THR A 907 37.25 11.59 -30.39
C THR A 907 36.59 10.63 -29.39
N ARG A 908 35.29 10.36 -29.53
CA ARG A 908 34.53 9.52 -28.58
C ARG A 908 35.06 8.09 -28.44
N ASP A 909 35.63 7.55 -29.50
CA ASP A 909 36.12 6.16 -29.54
C ASP A 909 37.59 6.05 -29.10
N LEU A 910 38.27 7.17 -28.81
CA LEU A 910 39.64 7.15 -28.31
C LEU A 910 39.71 6.55 -26.90
N PRO A 911 40.63 5.61 -26.64
CA PRO A 911 40.87 5.09 -25.30
C PRO A 911 41.50 6.19 -24.43
N VAL A 912 40.86 6.44 -23.27
CA VAL A 912 41.29 7.43 -22.28
C VAL A 912 41.64 6.71 -20.99
N MET A 913 42.84 6.94 -20.46
CA MET A 913 43.38 6.27 -19.27
C MET A 913 43.69 7.29 -18.18
N PHE A 914 43.53 6.93 -16.91
CA PHE A 914 43.79 7.80 -15.77
C PHE A 914 45.04 7.38 -15.00
N TYR A 915 45.86 8.36 -14.63
CA TYR A 915 47.13 8.18 -13.95
C TYR A 915 47.23 9.03 -12.67
N THR A 916 47.89 8.51 -11.63
CA THR A 916 48.20 9.25 -10.39
C THR A 916 49.62 8.94 -9.89
N LEU A 917 50.32 9.97 -9.39
CA LEU A 917 51.62 9.84 -8.73
C LEU A 917 51.43 9.90 -7.21
N ALA A 918 51.43 8.73 -6.55
CA ALA A 918 51.37 8.66 -5.10
C ALA A 918 52.61 9.32 -4.45
N HIS A 919 52.40 10.38 -3.66
CA HIS A 919 53.41 10.85 -2.71
C HIS A 919 53.27 10.07 -1.40
N ASP A 920 54.42 9.60 -0.93
CA ASP A 920 54.57 8.78 0.25
C ASP A 920 53.97 9.47 1.50
N ARG A 921 53.04 8.76 2.17
CA ARG A 921 52.40 9.02 3.49
C ARG A 921 50.98 9.60 3.52
N GLY A 922 50.03 8.70 3.78
CA GLY A 922 49.07 8.80 4.89
C GLY A 922 47.85 9.73 4.74
N SER A 923 46.72 9.17 4.32
CA SER A 923 45.40 9.20 5.00
C SER A 923 44.26 8.93 4.02
N VAL A 924 43.15 8.49 4.60
CA VAL A 924 41.97 7.85 4.01
C VAL A 924 41.14 8.80 3.15
N LEU A 925 40.65 8.30 2.01
CA LEU A 925 39.35 8.66 1.43
C LEU A 925 38.74 7.42 0.75
N GLU A 926 37.78 6.79 1.42
CA GLU A 926 36.77 5.92 0.84
C GLU A 926 35.79 6.79 0.04
N LEU A 927 35.67 6.54 -1.26
CA LEU A 927 34.46 6.75 -2.08
C LEU A 927 34.63 5.92 -3.35
N ASP A 928 33.85 4.85 -3.44
CA ASP A 928 33.99 3.78 -4.41
C ASP A 928 33.23 4.12 -5.71
N TYR A 929 33.87 4.84 -6.65
CA TYR A 929 33.32 5.02 -8.01
C TYR A 929 34.41 4.94 -9.10
N LEU A 930 34.18 3.99 -10.02
CA LEU A 930 34.72 3.79 -11.37
C LEU A 930 36.26 3.82 -11.57
N THR A 931 36.82 2.61 -11.64
CA THR A 931 38.21 2.22 -12.02
C THR A 931 39.32 2.88 -11.18
N LYS A 932 39.97 2.05 -10.35
CA LYS A 932 41.14 2.43 -9.56
C LYS A 932 42.17 3.16 -10.44
N PRO A 933 42.78 4.25 -9.95
CA PRO A 933 43.89 4.86 -10.65
C PRO A 933 45.05 3.86 -10.70
N ILE A 934 45.62 3.72 -11.90
CA ILE A 934 46.55 2.65 -12.23
C ILE A 934 47.98 3.12 -11.91
N GLU A 935 48.77 2.30 -11.19
CA GLU A 935 50.18 2.64 -10.92
C GLU A 935 51.00 2.63 -12.23
N LEU A 936 52.11 3.37 -12.30
CA LEU A 936 52.92 3.52 -13.52
C LEU A 936 53.28 2.17 -14.19
N ALA A 937 53.58 1.13 -13.37
CA ALA A 937 53.87 -0.21 -13.86
C ALA A 937 52.66 -0.91 -14.50
N GLU A 938 51.46 -0.73 -13.93
CA GLU A 938 50.22 -1.30 -14.44
C GLU A 938 49.70 -0.52 -15.67
N LEU A 939 49.90 0.80 -15.73
CA LEU A 939 49.55 1.63 -16.89
C LEU A 939 50.33 1.17 -18.12
N THR A 940 51.62 0.90 -17.92
CA THR A 940 52.48 0.41 -19.00
C THR A 940 52.06 -0.99 -19.47
N SER A 941 51.68 -1.89 -18.55
CA SER A 941 51.17 -3.23 -18.91
C SER A 941 49.81 -3.18 -19.61
N ALA A 942 48.95 -2.21 -19.28
CA ALA A 942 47.67 -2.00 -19.94
C ALA A 942 47.83 -1.48 -21.36
N LEU A 943 48.77 -0.55 -21.58
CA LEU A 943 49.16 -0.09 -22.92
C LEU A 943 49.78 -1.23 -23.73
N ASP A 944 50.68 -2.02 -23.14
CA ASP A 944 51.27 -3.21 -23.76
C ASP A 944 50.19 -4.24 -24.16
N GLN A 945 49.20 -4.53 -23.30
CA GLN A 945 48.12 -5.49 -23.61
C GLN A 945 47.13 -5.00 -24.67
N HIS A 946 46.91 -3.68 -24.77
CA HIS A 946 46.01 -3.13 -25.79
C HIS A 946 46.69 -3.03 -27.16
N TRP A 947 48.02 -2.92 -27.21
CA TRP A 947 48.79 -2.77 -28.44
C TRP A 947 49.50 -4.03 -28.93
N LEU A 948 49.92 -4.94 -28.05
CA LEU A 948 50.56 -6.23 -28.38
C LEU A 948 49.54 -7.37 -28.56
N ALA A 949 48.27 -7.06 -28.85
CA ALA A 949 47.27 -8.07 -29.25
C ALA A 949 47.56 -8.57 -30.69
N GLY A 950 48.75 -9.13 -30.87
CA GLY A 950 49.19 -9.92 -32.00
C GLY A 950 50.11 -11.00 -31.47
N ASP A 951 49.64 -12.25 -31.54
CA ASP A 951 50.36 -13.50 -31.34
C ASP A 951 50.96 -13.78 -29.93
N THR A 952 50.25 -14.58 -29.13
CA THR A 952 50.94 -15.60 -28.32
C THR A 952 50.19 -16.93 -28.35
N ASN A 953 50.92 -17.91 -28.87
CA ASN A 953 50.60 -19.28 -29.22
C ASN A 953 50.02 -20.17 -28.09
N ASP A 954 49.15 -21.08 -28.54
CA ASP A 954 48.62 -22.26 -27.89
C ASP A 954 49.71 -23.37 -27.80
N ALA A 955 49.88 -24.00 -26.63
CA ALA A 955 50.58 -25.28 -26.46
C ALA A 955 50.46 -25.83 -25.01
N GLY A 956 49.61 -26.84 -24.81
CA GLY A 956 49.85 -27.92 -23.83
C GLY A 956 49.32 -27.76 -22.40
N ARG A 957 48.16 -27.13 -22.17
CA ARG A 957 47.54 -26.99 -20.84
C ARG A 957 46.88 -28.30 -20.37
N ALA A 958 47.08 -28.74 -19.13
CA ALA A 958 46.44 -29.96 -18.60
C ALA A 958 45.25 -29.62 -17.68
N VAL A 959 44.04 -30.04 -18.07
CA VAL A 959 42.80 -29.78 -17.32
C VAL A 959 42.24 -31.09 -16.78
N LEU A 960 42.03 -31.17 -15.46
CA LEU A 960 41.44 -32.34 -14.81
C LEU A 960 39.93 -32.11 -14.63
N VAL A 961 39.12 -33.03 -15.15
CA VAL A 961 37.67 -33.06 -14.97
C VAL A 961 37.30 -34.24 -14.08
N VAL A 962 36.54 -33.97 -13.01
CA VAL A 962 36.20 -34.95 -11.97
C VAL A 962 34.69 -34.96 -11.75
N ASP A 963 34.05 -36.09 -12.04
CA ASP A 963 32.60 -36.31 -11.90
C ASP A 963 32.35 -37.83 -11.80
N ASP A 964 31.41 -38.28 -10.97
CA ASP A 964 31.13 -39.71 -10.78
C ASP A 964 30.11 -40.28 -11.78
N ASP A 965 29.36 -39.41 -12.47
CA ASP A 965 28.50 -39.78 -13.58
C ASP A 965 29.30 -39.84 -14.90
N PRO A 966 29.44 -41.01 -15.54
CA PRO A 966 30.23 -41.15 -16.77
C PRO A 966 29.73 -40.29 -17.93
N GLY A 967 28.42 -40.02 -17.99
CA GLY A 967 27.81 -39.18 -19.03
C GLY A 967 28.20 -37.71 -18.88
N THR A 968 28.12 -37.18 -17.66
CA THR A 968 28.47 -35.80 -17.32
C THR A 968 29.98 -35.56 -17.40
N LEU A 969 30.78 -36.53 -16.96
CA LEU A 969 32.24 -36.51 -17.09
C LEU A 969 32.68 -36.41 -18.57
N ASP A 970 32.08 -37.22 -19.45
CA ASP A 970 32.37 -37.19 -20.88
C ASP A 970 31.92 -35.90 -21.55
N MET A 971 30.77 -35.36 -21.16
CA MET A 971 30.25 -34.10 -21.67
C MET A 971 31.15 -32.92 -21.31
N ASN A 972 31.50 -32.77 -20.03
CA ASN A 972 32.36 -31.68 -19.55
C ASN A 972 33.76 -31.75 -20.17
N ALA A 973 34.31 -32.96 -20.31
CA ALA A 973 35.59 -33.15 -21.00
C ALA A 973 35.54 -32.73 -22.48
N ARG A 974 34.44 -33.01 -23.19
CA ARG A 974 34.25 -32.60 -24.59
C ARG A 974 34.14 -31.08 -24.74
N ILE A 975 33.48 -30.40 -23.80
CA ILE A 975 33.35 -28.93 -23.80
C ILE A 975 34.74 -28.29 -23.67
N VAL A 976 35.54 -28.75 -22.70
CA VAL A 976 36.91 -28.26 -22.49
C VAL A 976 37.79 -28.54 -23.72
N GLN A 977 37.73 -29.76 -24.27
CA GLN A 977 38.52 -30.14 -25.45
C GLN A 977 38.11 -29.37 -26.72
N SER A 978 36.84 -29.00 -26.87
CA SER A 978 36.36 -28.26 -28.03
C SER A 978 36.82 -26.80 -28.05
N HIS A 979 37.03 -26.20 -26.88
CA HIS A 979 37.44 -24.78 -26.76
C HIS A 979 38.95 -24.62 -26.65
N TRP A 980 39.65 -25.60 -26.06
CA TRP A 980 41.11 -25.71 -26.12
C TRP A 980 41.51 -27.02 -26.80
N PRO A 981 41.57 -27.04 -28.15
CA PRO A 981 41.91 -28.24 -28.92
C PRO A 981 43.25 -28.85 -28.52
N ASP A 982 44.19 -28.00 -28.10
CA ASP A 982 45.56 -28.36 -27.72
C ASP A 982 45.73 -28.61 -26.21
N ALA A 983 44.65 -28.55 -25.42
CA ALA A 983 44.68 -28.90 -24.00
C ALA A 983 44.58 -30.41 -23.78
N ARG A 984 45.32 -30.93 -22.79
CA ARG A 984 45.28 -32.31 -22.34
C ARG A 984 44.19 -32.47 -21.27
N VAL A 985 43.02 -32.97 -21.67
CA VAL A 985 41.91 -33.23 -20.75
C VAL A 985 42.07 -34.59 -20.07
N ILE A 986 42.14 -34.59 -18.75
CA ILE A 986 42.29 -35.79 -17.91
C ILE A 986 40.98 -36.01 -17.16
N LYS A 987 40.49 -37.26 -17.11
CA LYS A 987 39.20 -37.62 -16.50
C LYS A 987 39.43 -38.43 -15.23
N ALA A 988 38.62 -38.19 -14.19
CA ALA A 988 38.58 -38.98 -12.98
C ALA A 988 37.12 -39.24 -12.56
N ASN A 989 36.80 -40.48 -12.19
CA ASN A 989 35.43 -40.89 -11.88
C ASN A 989 35.07 -40.79 -10.39
N ASN A 990 35.98 -40.29 -9.55
CA ASN A 990 35.78 -40.07 -8.11
C ASN A 990 36.94 -39.26 -7.51
N GLY A 991 36.75 -38.71 -6.31
CA GLY A 991 37.78 -37.91 -5.65
C GLY A 991 39.07 -38.65 -5.30
N ARG A 992 39.06 -39.98 -5.13
CA ARG A 992 40.29 -40.76 -4.89
C ARG A 992 41.16 -40.84 -6.14
N GLU A 993 40.55 -41.17 -7.28
CA GLU A 993 41.23 -41.21 -8.58
C GLU A 993 41.76 -39.81 -8.96
N ALA A 994 41.00 -38.75 -8.66
CA ALA A 994 41.46 -37.37 -8.86
C ALA A 994 42.73 -37.06 -8.05
N LEU A 995 42.79 -37.45 -6.78
CA LEU A 995 43.97 -37.23 -5.93
C LEU A 995 45.17 -38.09 -6.36
N GLU A 996 44.95 -39.32 -6.83
CA GLU A 996 46.00 -40.15 -7.42
C GLU A 996 46.59 -39.50 -8.69
N ILE A 997 45.74 -38.95 -9.56
CA ILE A 997 46.15 -38.20 -10.76
C ILE A 997 46.93 -36.93 -10.39
N LEU A 998 46.43 -36.15 -9.43
CA LEU A 998 47.08 -34.93 -8.96
C LEU A 998 48.43 -35.19 -8.30
N GLY A 999 48.64 -36.39 -7.75
CA GLY A 999 49.92 -36.83 -7.20
C GLY A 999 50.92 -37.35 -8.24
N GLN A 1000 50.47 -37.76 -9.43
CA GLN A 1000 51.30 -38.39 -10.46
C GLN A 1000 51.63 -37.45 -11.63
N GLN A 1001 50.82 -36.43 -11.89
CA GLN A 1001 50.96 -35.53 -13.03
C GLN A 1001 50.55 -34.10 -12.71
N ARG A 1002 51.20 -33.13 -13.36
CA ARG A 1002 50.89 -31.70 -13.18
C ARG A 1002 49.59 -31.33 -13.89
N VAL A 1003 48.72 -30.64 -13.17
CA VAL A 1003 47.41 -30.16 -13.64
C VAL A 1003 47.34 -28.65 -13.44
N ASP A 1004 46.90 -27.92 -14.46
CA ASP A 1004 46.85 -26.46 -14.48
C ASP A 1004 45.49 -25.90 -14.03
N LEU A 1005 44.44 -26.72 -14.09
CA LEU A 1005 43.08 -26.37 -13.66
C LEU A 1005 42.29 -27.64 -13.30
N VAL A 1006 41.48 -27.57 -12.24
CA VAL A 1006 40.57 -28.66 -11.85
C VAL A 1006 39.12 -28.21 -11.97
N LEU A 1007 38.32 -28.99 -12.68
CA LEU A 1007 36.86 -28.91 -12.74
C LEU A 1007 36.29 -30.05 -11.89
N LEU A 1008 35.61 -29.72 -10.78
CA LEU A 1008 35.32 -30.66 -9.70
C LEU A 1008 33.84 -30.69 -9.30
N ASP A 1009 33.23 -31.88 -9.27
CA ASP A 1009 31.95 -32.10 -8.58
C ASP A 1009 32.12 -32.25 -7.07
N LEU A 1010 31.11 -31.86 -6.29
CA LEU A 1010 31.12 -31.98 -4.83
C LEU A 1010 30.56 -33.32 -4.33
N ILE A 1011 29.57 -33.90 -5.00
CA ILE A 1011 28.94 -35.15 -4.58
C ILE A 1011 29.55 -36.30 -5.38
N MET A 1012 30.41 -37.10 -4.74
CA MET A 1012 31.01 -38.28 -5.36
C MET A 1012 31.29 -39.37 -4.31
N PRO A 1013 31.23 -40.67 -4.68
CA PRO A 1013 31.56 -41.77 -3.79
C PRO A 1013 33.07 -41.81 -3.46
N LYS A 1014 33.41 -42.46 -2.34
CA LYS A 1014 34.75 -42.58 -1.73
C LYS A 1014 35.27 -41.28 -1.10
N ILE A 1015 35.65 -40.30 -1.91
CA ILE A 1015 36.13 -38.99 -1.47
C ILE A 1015 35.28 -37.95 -2.18
N ASP A 1016 34.61 -37.10 -1.40
CA ASP A 1016 33.78 -36.02 -1.90
C ASP A 1016 34.64 -34.84 -2.39
N GLY A 1017 34.05 -33.92 -3.15
CA GLY A 1017 34.80 -32.79 -3.72
C GLY A 1017 35.39 -31.87 -2.64
N PHE A 1018 34.76 -31.78 -1.46
CA PHE A 1018 35.33 -31.05 -0.33
C PHE A 1018 36.63 -31.70 0.17
N GLY A 1019 36.67 -33.02 0.29
CA GLY A 1019 37.89 -33.77 0.64
C GLY A 1019 39.00 -33.59 -0.39
N VAL A 1020 38.67 -33.49 -1.69
CA VAL A 1020 39.66 -33.21 -2.75
C VAL A 1020 40.24 -31.79 -2.62
N ILE A 1021 39.40 -30.78 -2.35
CA ILE A 1021 39.86 -29.39 -2.15
C ILE A 1021 40.75 -29.29 -0.92
N GLU A 1022 40.37 -29.89 0.20
CA GLU A 1022 41.17 -29.88 1.43
C GLU A 1022 42.54 -30.53 1.20
N ALA A 1023 42.59 -31.68 0.52
CA ALA A 1023 43.84 -32.35 0.17
C ALA A 1023 44.73 -31.54 -0.80
N LEU A 1024 44.13 -30.89 -1.81
CA LEU A 1024 44.83 -29.98 -2.73
C LEU A 1024 45.49 -28.80 -2.00
N ARG A 1025 44.84 -28.27 -0.96
CA ARG A 1025 45.35 -27.12 -0.21
C ARG A 1025 46.41 -27.50 0.82
N GLN A 1026 46.40 -28.74 1.31
CA GLN A 1026 47.41 -29.26 2.24
C GLN A 1026 48.74 -29.60 1.56
N ALA A 1027 48.75 -29.84 0.25
CA ALA A 1027 49.95 -30.16 -0.52
C ALA A 1027 50.56 -28.93 -1.21
N GLU A 1028 51.84 -28.65 -0.95
CA GLU A 1028 52.53 -27.45 -1.43
C GLU A 1028 52.61 -27.35 -2.97
N ALA A 1029 52.68 -28.49 -3.67
CA ALA A 1029 52.74 -28.54 -5.12
C ALA A 1029 51.41 -28.24 -5.82
N THR A 1030 50.27 -28.37 -5.13
CA THR A 1030 48.93 -28.28 -5.72
C THR A 1030 48.03 -27.21 -5.08
N ARG A 1031 48.52 -26.52 -4.03
CA ARG A 1031 47.78 -25.48 -3.30
C ARG A 1031 47.35 -24.28 -4.14
N ASP A 1032 48.07 -23.99 -5.22
CA ASP A 1032 47.83 -22.85 -6.10
C ASP A 1032 47.08 -23.22 -7.39
N VAL A 1033 46.72 -24.49 -7.56
CA VAL A 1033 45.93 -24.94 -8.71
C VAL A 1033 44.51 -24.38 -8.57
N PRO A 1034 44.01 -23.61 -9.55
CA PRO A 1034 42.65 -23.09 -9.54
C PRO A 1034 41.66 -24.25 -9.63
N VAL A 1035 40.65 -24.21 -8.75
CA VAL A 1035 39.55 -25.18 -8.73
C VAL A 1035 38.27 -24.44 -9.09
N ILE A 1036 37.57 -24.94 -10.11
CA ILE A 1036 36.20 -24.56 -10.44
C ILE A 1036 35.29 -25.67 -9.98
N VAL A 1037 34.36 -25.32 -9.11
CA VAL A 1037 33.40 -26.28 -8.55
C VAL A 1037 32.14 -26.28 -9.41
N LEU A 1038 31.74 -27.44 -9.92
CA LEU A 1038 30.47 -27.66 -10.59
C LEU A 1038 29.56 -28.49 -9.69
N THR A 1039 28.58 -27.88 -9.03
CA THR A 1039 27.70 -28.63 -8.10
C THR A 1039 26.22 -28.49 -8.43
N GLY A 1040 25.48 -29.61 -8.35
CA GLY A 1040 24.01 -29.59 -8.38
C GLY A 1040 23.37 -29.36 -7.00
N GLN A 1041 24.18 -29.32 -5.94
CA GLN A 1041 23.72 -29.24 -4.55
C GLN A 1041 23.43 -27.80 -4.12
N VAL A 1042 22.42 -27.63 -3.26
CA VAL A 1042 22.19 -26.39 -2.51
C VAL A 1042 23.31 -26.23 -1.48
N LEU A 1043 24.08 -25.16 -1.57
CA LEU A 1043 25.22 -24.90 -0.69
C LEU A 1043 24.76 -24.15 0.57
N SER A 1044 25.05 -24.71 1.75
CA SER A 1044 24.80 -24.03 3.02
C SER A 1044 25.85 -22.95 3.31
N GLN A 1045 25.57 -22.07 4.29
CA GLN A 1045 26.59 -21.11 4.76
C GLN A 1045 27.87 -21.79 5.27
N GLN A 1046 27.75 -22.99 5.85
CA GLN A 1046 28.90 -23.78 6.31
C GLN A 1046 29.72 -24.30 5.12
N ASP A 1047 29.07 -24.72 4.03
CA ASP A 1047 29.75 -25.16 2.80
C ASP A 1047 30.51 -24.02 2.13
N ILE A 1048 29.92 -22.82 2.12
CA ILE A 1048 30.57 -21.62 1.57
C ILE A 1048 31.81 -21.21 2.39
N ALA A 1049 31.75 -21.34 3.72
CA ALA A 1049 32.92 -21.11 4.56
C ALA A 1049 34.08 -22.08 4.24
N ARG A 1050 33.77 -23.33 3.90
CA ARG A 1050 34.75 -24.34 3.45
C ARG A 1050 35.32 -24.02 2.05
N LEU A 1051 34.51 -23.49 1.13
CA LEU A 1051 34.92 -23.10 -0.23
C LEU A 1051 35.72 -21.78 -0.29
N GLY A 1052 35.66 -20.96 0.76
CA GLY A 1052 36.34 -19.66 0.84
C GLY A 1052 37.88 -19.73 0.77
N ARG A 1053 38.49 -20.92 0.91
CA ARG A 1053 39.94 -21.12 0.81
C ARG A 1053 40.35 -21.76 -0.52
N GLY A 1054 40.51 -20.91 -1.53
CA GLY A 1054 41.19 -21.26 -2.78
C GLY A 1054 40.32 -21.81 -3.91
N VAL A 1055 38.99 -21.79 -3.81
CA VAL A 1055 38.13 -22.03 -4.99
C VAL A 1055 38.07 -20.75 -5.84
N ALA A 1056 38.38 -20.90 -7.14
CA ALA A 1056 38.43 -19.79 -8.09
C ALA A 1056 37.02 -19.33 -8.46
N THR A 1057 36.10 -20.27 -8.67
CA THR A 1057 34.68 -19.98 -8.97
C THR A 1057 33.82 -21.18 -8.57
N VAL A 1058 32.61 -20.92 -8.09
CA VAL A 1058 31.60 -21.93 -7.81
C VAL A 1058 30.46 -21.75 -8.80
N MET A 1059 30.17 -22.78 -9.57
CA MET A 1059 29.13 -22.77 -10.58
C MET A 1059 28.12 -23.87 -10.26
N SER A 1060 26.83 -23.55 -10.30
CA SER A 1060 25.83 -24.61 -10.18
C SER A 1060 25.63 -25.30 -11.53
N LYS A 1061 25.53 -26.63 -11.52
CA LYS A 1061 25.29 -27.45 -12.72
C LYS A 1061 23.99 -26.98 -13.41
N GLY A 1062 24.07 -26.72 -14.72
CA GLY A 1062 22.93 -26.25 -15.53
C GLY A 1062 22.63 -24.74 -15.50
N LEU A 1063 23.31 -23.94 -14.66
CA LEU A 1063 23.13 -22.47 -14.58
C LEU A 1063 23.85 -21.66 -15.62
N PHE A 1064 24.87 -22.19 -16.26
CA PHE A 1064 25.72 -21.44 -17.18
C PHE A 1064 25.73 -22.14 -18.53
N THR A 1065 25.76 -21.35 -19.60
CA THR A 1065 25.94 -21.88 -20.95
C THR A 1065 27.38 -22.35 -21.16
N ALA A 1066 27.62 -23.12 -22.21
CA ALA A 1066 28.97 -23.55 -22.57
C ALA A 1066 29.91 -22.34 -22.76
N ALA A 1067 29.46 -21.30 -23.48
CA ALA A 1067 30.25 -20.08 -23.69
C ALA A 1067 30.55 -19.30 -22.41
N GLU A 1068 29.59 -19.21 -21.47
CA GLU A 1068 29.82 -18.55 -20.16
C GLU A 1068 30.77 -19.38 -19.28
N THR A 1069 30.63 -20.70 -19.31
CA THR A 1069 31.54 -21.61 -18.61
C THR A 1069 32.95 -21.46 -19.16
N MET A 1070 33.10 -21.31 -20.48
CA MET A 1070 34.37 -21.02 -21.12
C MET A 1070 34.95 -19.66 -20.70
N ALA A 1071 34.13 -18.61 -20.59
CA ALA A 1071 34.62 -17.30 -20.13
C ALA A 1071 35.13 -17.34 -18.67
N HIS A 1072 34.50 -18.11 -17.79
CA HIS A 1072 34.98 -18.34 -16.42
C HIS A 1072 36.26 -19.18 -16.38
N LEU A 1073 36.38 -20.16 -17.28
CA LEU A 1073 37.55 -20.99 -17.48
C LEU A 1073 38.76 -20.17 -17.96
N ASP A 1074 38.57 -19.29 -18.94
CA ASP A 1074 39.59 -18.36 -19.44
C ASP A 1074 40.03 -17.38 -18.33
N ALA A 1075 39.08 -16.78 -17.60
CA ALA A 1075 39.37 -15.85 -16.51
C ALA A 1075 40.12 -16.50 -15.33
N ALA A 1076 39.84 -17.76 -15.01
CA ALA A 1076 40.53 -18.51 -13.96
C ALA A 1076 41.99 -18.85 -14.33
N LEU A 1077 42.26 -19.09 -15.62
CA LEU A 1077 43.61 -19.36 -16.13
C LEU A 1077 44.44 -18.08 -16.30
N GLU A 1078 43.84 -16.94 -16.68
CA GLU A 1078 44.51 -15.64 -16.79
C GLU A 1078 44.94 -15.03 -15.44
N ARG A 1079 44.61 -15.65 -14.30
CA ARG A 1079 44.89 -15.18 -12.93
C ARG A 1079 44.45 -13.74 -12.64
N ARG A 1080 43.53 -13.16 -13.44
CA ARG A 1080 42.96 -11.83 -13.22
C ARG A 1080 42.01 -11.84 -12.02
N ARG A 1081 42.52 -11.67 -10.80
CA ARG A 1081 41.68 -11.43 -9.62
C ARG A 1081 41.04 -10.04 -9.72
N LYS A 1082 39.75 -9.99 -10.07
CA LYS A 1082 38.99 -8.73 -10.25
C LYS A 1082 38.32 -8.20 -8.97
N LEU A 1083 38.25 -8.99 -7.89
CA LEU A 1083 37.60 -8.64 -6.62
C LEU A 1083 38.49 -8.97 -5.41
N SER A 1084 38.31 -8.26 -4.29
CA SER A 1084 38.98 -8.59 -3.03
C SER A 1084 38.42 -9.90 -2.45
N ASN A 1085 39.23 -10.65 -1.72
CA ASN A 1085 38.81 -11.91 -1.08
C ASN A 1085 37.57 -11.72 -0.17
N GLU A 1086 37.43 -10.54 0.43
CA GLU A 1086 36.29 -10.18 1.27
C GLU A 1086 35.01 -9.93 0.45
N ALA A 1087 35.10 -9.18 -0.65
CA ALA A 1087 33.96 -8.98 -1.55
C ALA A 1087 33.50 -10.30 -2.19
N GLN A 1088 34.42 -11.19 -2.54
CA GLN A 1088 34.09 -12.53 -3.04
C GLN A 1088 33.36 -13.38 -2.00
N ARG A 1089 33.77 -13.31 -0.72
CA ARG A 1089 33.09 -14.01 0.37
C ARG A 1089 31.65 -13.51 0.53
N LEU A 1090 31.44 -12.19 0.48
CA LEU A 1090 30.11 -11.58 0.62
C LEU A 1090 29.18 -11.92 -0.57
N VAL A 1091 29.69 -11.89 -1.80
CA VAL A 1091 28.92 -12.34 -2.99
C VAL A 1091 28.50 -13.81 -2.84
N ARG A 1092 29.41 -14.67 -2.37
CA ARG A 1092 29.10 -16.09 -2.14
C ARG A 1092 28.07 -16.26 -1.03
N GLN A 1093 28.14 -15.51 0.06
CA GLN A 1093 27.10 -15.53 1.11
C GLN A 1093 25.72 -15.13 0.56
N ALA A 1094 25.65 -14.11 -0.29
CA ALA A 1094 24.41 -13.76 -0.99
C ALA A 1094 23.93 -14.88 -1.93
N MET A 1095 24.82 -15.59 -2.62
CA MET A 1095 24.47 -16.74 -3.46
C MET A 1095 23.91 -17.92 -2.64
N ALA A 1096 24.49 -18.26 -1.48
CA ALA A 1096 23.92 -19.28 -0.57
C ALA A 1096 22.52 -18.90 -0.12
N TYR A 1097 22.34 -17.65 0.29
CA TYR A 1097 21.04 -17.18 0.73
C TYR A 1097 19.99 -17.28 -0.38
N VAL A 1098 20.37 -16.90 -1.60
CA VAL A 1098 19.54 -17.11 -2.80
C VAL A 1098 19.21 -18.59 -2.98
N HIS A 1099 20.18 -19.51 -2.86
CA HIS A 1099 19.93 -20.94 -3.03
C HIS A 1099 19.01 -21.54 -1.96
N GLU A 1100 19.06 -21.03 -0.73
CA GLU A 1100 18.24 -21.50 0.39
C GLU A 1100 16.82 -20.91 0.37
N HIS A 1101 16.68 -19.65 -0.04
CA HIS A 1101 15.42 -18.89 0.05
C HIS A 1101 14.84 -18.52 -1.33
N TYR A 1102 15.27 -19.15 -2.43
CA TYR A 1102 14.88 -18.74 -3.78
C TYR A 1102 13.36 -18.70 -4.02
N ALA A 1103 12.56 -19.49 -3.30
CA ALA A 1103 11.10 -19.51 -3.43
C ALA A 1103 10.42 -18.28 -2.80
N GLU A 1104 11.12 -17.53 -1.93
CA GLU A 1104 10.60 -16.37 -1.22
C GLU A 1104 10.77 -15.07 -2.04
N PRO A 1105 9.94 -14.04 -1.80
CA PRO A 1105 10.11 -12.74 -2.47
C PRO A 1105 11.39 -12.03 -1.96
N ILE A 1106 12.48 -12.19 -2.70
CA ILE A 1106 13.78 -11.55 -2.40
C ILE A 1106 13.96 -10.32 -3.30
N SER A 1107 14.14 -9.15 -2.69
CA SER A 1107 14.54 -7.94 -3.42
C SER A 1107 16.07 -7.76 -3.45
N ARG A 1108 16.53 -6.86 -4.33
CA ARG A 1108 17.95 -6.50 -4.46
C ARG A 1108 18.48 -5.85 -3.17
N GLN A 1109 17.64 -5.02 -2.53
CA GLN A 1109 17.95 -4.35 -1.27
C GLN A 1109 18.03 -5.33 -0.08
N ASP A 1110 17.23 -6.39 -0.10
CA ASP A 1110 17.27 -7.42 0.96
C ASP A 1110 18.59 -8.20 0.91
N LEU A 1111 19.05 -8.57 -0.30
CA LEU A 1111 20.35 -9.22 -0.49
C LEU A 1111 21.51 -8.30 -0.07
N ALA A 1112 21.43 -7.01 -0.40
CA ALA A 1112 22.44 -6.01 -0.04
C ALA A 1112 22.53 -5.82 1.49
N ARG A 1113 21.38 -5.73 2.17
CA ARG A 1113 21.30 -5.61 3.63
C ARG A 1113 21.84 -6.84 4.35
N LEU A 1114 21.55 -8.04 3.83
CA LEU A 1114 22.02 -9.30 4.41
C LEU A 1114 23.55 -9.38 4.51
N VAL A 1115 24.25 -8.96 3.45
CA VAL A 1115 25.71 -9.03 3.38
C VAL A 1115 26.41 -7.73 3.79
N GLY A 1116 25.65 -6.74 4.26
CA GLY A 1116 26.19 -5.45 4.73
C GLY A 1116 26.82 -4.60 3.62
N MET A 1117 26.35 -4.71 2.37
CA MET A 1117 26.85 -3.96 1.22
C MET A 1117 25.81 -2.93 0.74
N ALA A 1118 26.28 -1.85 0.11
CA ALA A 1118 25.40 -0.97 -0.65
C ALA A 1118 24.83 -1.70 -1.89
N ASP A 1119 23.59 -1.38 -2.27
CA ASP A 1119 22.83 -2.08 -3.31
C ASP A 1119 23.51 -2.09 -4.69
N ASP A 1120 24.01 -0.93 -5.12
CA ASP A 1120 24.72 -0.79 -6.40
C ASP A 1120 26.13 -1.42 -6.34
N TYR A 1121 26.74 -1.44 -5.15
CA TYR A 1121 28.03 -2.10 -4.93
C TYR A 1121 27.89 -3.63 -5.01
N LEU A 1122 26.86 -4.22 -4.38
CA LEU A 1122 26.56 -5.64 -4.52
C LEU A 1122 26.30 -6.02 -5.99
N THR A 1123 25.59 -5.17 -6.73
CA THR A 1123 25.30 -5.37 -8.15
C THR A 1123 26.57 -5.37 -9.02
N SER A 1124 27.51 -4.47 -8.72
CA SER A 1124 28.83 -4.41 -9.37
C SER A 1124 29.68 -5.65 -9.04
N CYS A 1125 29.69 -6.08 -7.78
CA CYS A 1125 30.41 -7.28 -7.36
C CYS A 1125 29.84 -8.56 -7.98
N PHE A 1126 28.51 -8.69 -8.09
CA PHE A 1126 27.88 -9.83 -8.79
C PHE A 1126 28.22 -9.87 -10.29
N HIS A 1127 28.26 -8.72 -10.97
CA HIS A 1127 28.70 -8.68 -12.38
C HIS A 1127 30.17 -9.05 -12.53
N LYS A 1128 31.04 -8.61 -11.61
CA LYS A 1128 32.48 -8.90 -11.67
C LYS A 1128 32.82 -10.36 -11.34
N GLU A 1129 32.08 -11.00 -10.42
CA GLU A 1129 32.32 -12.40 -9.99
C GLU A 1129 31.56 -13.42 -10.86
N VAL A 1130 30.28 -13.16 -11.16
CA VAL A 1130 29.34 -14.13 -11.79
C VAL A 1130 28.88 -13.69 -13.18
N GLY A 1131 29.25 -12.48 -13.63
CA GLY A 1131 28.91 -11.98 -14.97
C GLY A 1131 27.47 -11.45 -15.14
N MET A 1132 26.68 -11.35 -14.06
CA MET A 1132 25.28 -10.92 -14.11
C MET A 1132 24.85 -10.18 -12.83
N THR A 1133 23.67 -9.55 -12.82
CA THR A 1133 23.12 -8.91 -11.60
C THR A 1133 22.65 -9.94 -10.55
N PRO A 1134 22.53 -9.57 -9.27
CA PRO A 1134 21.98 -10.46 -8.23
C PRO A 1134 20.56 -10.96 -8.55
N ILE A 1135 19.72 -10.10 -9.13
CA ILE A 1135 18.34 -10.45 -9.52
C ILE A 1135 18.31 -11.31 -10.79
N ALA A 1136 19.21 -11.08 -11.76
CA ALA A 1136 19.35 -11.97 -12.90
C ALA A 1136 19.81 -13.37 -12.45
N TYR A 1137 20.75 -13.45 -11.52
CA TYR A 1137 21.21 -14.70 -10.93
C TYR A 1137 20.08 -15.45 -10.20
N LEU A 1138 19.32 -14.77 -9.33
CA LEU A 1138 18.14 -15.33 -8.67
C LEU A 1138 17.14 -15.87 -9.70
N ASN A 1139 16.78 -15.07 -10.70
CA ASN A 1139 15.82 -15.49 -11.73
C ASN A 1139 16.31 -16.69 -12.54
N ARG A 1140 17.60 -16.75 -12.87
CA ARG A 1140 18.20 -17.89 -13.59
C ARG A 1140 18.24 -19.15 -12.73
N TYR A 1141 18.52 -19.00 -11.44
CA TYR A 1141 18.42 -20.06 -10.43
C TYR A 1141 17.01 -20.63 -10.36
N ARG A 1142 16.01 -19.76 -10.22
CA ARG A 1142 14.59 -20.15 -10.20
C ARG A 1142 14.15 -20.85 -11.50
N VAL A 1143 14.62 -20.37 -12.65
CA VAL A 1143 14.36 -21.02 -13.95
C VAL A 1143 14.97 -22.42 -14.00
N ASN A 1144 16.14 -22.65 -13.42
CA ASN A 1144 16.72 -23.99 -13.40
C ASN A 1144 16.07 -24.93 -12.38
N GLN A 1145 15.67 -24.43 -11.21
CA GLN A 1145 14.81 -25.21 -10.31
C GLN A 1145 13.51 -25.57 -11.01
N ALA A 1146 12.96 -24.64 -11.79
CA ALA A 1146 11.81 -24.93 -12.63
C ALA A 1146 12.12 -25.98 -13.69
N LYS A 1147 13.28 -25.98 -14.36
CA LYS A 1147 13.67 -27.04 -15.29
C LYS A 1147 13.66 -28.42 -14.63
N LEU A 1148 14.17 -28.54 -13.40
CA LEU A 1148 14.17 -29.80 -12.65
C LEU A 1148 12.74 -30.25 -12.32
N LEU A 1149 11.91 -29.34 -11.83
CA LEU A 1149 10.49 -29.59 -11.57
C LEU A 1149 9.71 -29.92 -12.84
N LEU A 1150 10.10 -29.33 -13.99
CA LEU A 1150 9.54 -29.62 -15.30
C LEU A 1150 9.96 -31.00 -15.83
N LYS A 1151 11.15 -31.49 -15.47
CA LYS A 1151 11.62 -32.85 -15.83
C LYS A 1151 11.01 -33.94 -14.96
N GLN A 1152 10.81 -33.66 -13.67
CA GLN A 1152 10.41 -34.66 -12.67
C GLN A 1152 8.90 -34.66 -12.35
N GLY A 1153 8.16 -33.63 -12.77
CA GLY A 1153 6.84 -33.35 -12.22
C GLY A 1153 5.75 -33.01 -13.23
N GLU A 1154 4.54 -33.41 -12.86
CA GLU A 1154 3.28 -33.14 -13.57
C GLU A 1154 2.65 -31.76 -13.25
N ALA A 1155 3.31 -30.95 -12.41
CA ALA A 1155 2.79 -29.67 -11.93
C ALA A 1155 2.59 -28.66 -13.07
N SER A 1156 1.61 -27.76 -12.97
CA SER A 1156 1.38 -26.76 -14.02
C SER A 1156 2.55 -25.79 -14.12
N ILE A 1157 2.72 -25.11 -15.25
CA ILE A 1157 3.75 -24.06 -15.37
C ILE A 1157 3.51 -22.91 -14.41
N THR A 1158 2.24 -22.61 -14.09
CA THR A 1158 1.86 -21.62 -13.08
C THR A 1158 2.26 -22.08 -11.67
N ASP A 1159 2.09 -23.37 -11.37
CA ASP A 1159 2.45 -23.94 -10.07
C ASP A 1159 3.97 -23.99 -9.92
N ILE A 1160 4.68 -24.37 -10.98
CA ILE A 1160 6.14 -24.35 -11.01
C ILE A 1160 6.64 -22.92 -10.88
N ALA A 1161 5.99 -21.93 -11.53
CA ALA A 1161 6.31 -20.52 -11.36
C ALA A 1161 6.19 -20.09 -9.89
N ALA A 1162 5.09 -20.44 -9.23
CA ALA A 1162 4.83 -20.11 -7.83
C ALA A 1162 5.81 -20.85 -6.89
N LEU A 1163 6.05 -22.14 -7.11
CA LEU A 1163 6.95 -22.98 -6.32
C LEU A 1163 8.39 -22.48 -6.36
N VAL A 1164 8.83 -21.92 -7.48
CA VAL A 1164 10.17 -21.33 -7.61
C VAL A 1164 10.20 -19.83 -7.30
N GLY A 1165 9.11 -19.24 -6.80
CA GLY A 1165 9.09 -17.88 -6.26
C GLY A 1165 8.77 -16.75 -7.25
N PHE A 1166 8.16 -17.04 -8.40
CA PHE A 1166 7.61 -16.01 -9.29
C PHE A 1166 6.14 -15.73 -8.95
N SER A 1167 5.81 -14.44 -8.78
CA SER A 1167 4.44 -13.97 -8.50
C SER A 1167 3.52 -13.94 -9.72
N ASP A 1168 4.09 -13.97 -10.94
CA ASP A 1168 3.36 -13.93 -12.20
C ASP A 1168 3.90 -14.98 -13.18
N SER A 1169 3.02 -15.86 -13.65
CA SER A 1169 3.36 -16.93 -14.59
C SER A 1169 3.73 -16.41 -15.97
N GLY A 1170 3.20 -15.24 -16.36
CA GLY A 1170 3.55 -14.53 -17.59
C GLY A 1170 4.98 -13.99 -17.55
N TYR A 1171 5.38 -13.40 -16.44
CA TYR A 1171 6.74 -12.95 -16.16
C TYR A 1171 7.71 -14.13 -16.06
N PHE A 1172 7.38 -15.17 -15.29
CA PHE A 1172 8.14 -16.42 -15.24
C PHE A 1172 8.38 -16.99 -16.64
N SER A 1173 7.33 -17.06 -17.45
CA SER A 1173 7.39 -17.58 -18.80
C SER A 1173 8.28 -16.77 -19.74
N ARG A 1174 8.27 -15.44 -19.63
CA ARG A 1174 9.15 -14.54 -20.39
C ARG A 1174 10.61 -14.73 -19.97
N ILE A 1175 10.86 -14.79 -18.66
CA ILE A 1175 12.19 -15.00 -18.11
C ILE A 1175 12.70 -16.39 -18.50
N PHE A 1176 11.90 -17.45 -18.31
CA PHE A 1176 12.24 -18.81 -18.72
C PHE A 1176 12.52 -18.88 -20.22
N ARG A 1177 11.71 -18.27 -21.08
CA ARG A 1177 11.97 -18.24 -22.52
C ARG A 1177 13.26 -17.49 -22.87
N ARG A 1178 13.56 -16.39 -22.16
CA ARG A 1178 14.80 -15.64 -22.36
C ARG A 1178 16.03 -16.45 -21.97
N GLU A 1179 15.98 -17.18 -20.85
CA GLU A 1179 17.12 -17.95 -20.34
C GLU A 1179 17.28 -19.33 -21.01
N VAL A 1180 16.19 -19.94 -21.48
CA VAL A 1180 16.17 -21.32 -22.03
C VAL A 1180 16.02 -21.32 -23.56
N GLY A 1181 15.69 -20.18 -24.17
CA GLY A 1181 15.43 -20.05 -25.61
C GLY A 1181 14.09 -20.60 -26.07
N MET A 1182 13.37 -21.32 -25.21
CA MET A 1182 12.07 -21.93 -25.49
C MET A 1182 11.14 -21.79 -24.29
N SER A 1183 9.82 -21.90 -24.49
CA SER A 1183 8.87 -21.79 -23.39
C SER A 1183 9.02 -22.95 -22.39
N PRO A 1184 8.62 -22.78 -21.11
CA PRO A 1184 8.63 -23.89 -20.16
C PRO A 1184 7.81 -25.12 -20.61
N GLU A 1185 6.73 -24.90 -21.38
CA GLU A 1185 5.96 -25.97 -22.06
C GLU A 1185 6.77 -26.70 -23.12
N ALA A 1186 7.50 -25.94 -23.96
CA ALA A 1186 8.31 -26.51 -25.03
C ALA A 1186 9.51 -27.27 -24.46
N TYR A 1187 10.12 -26.76 -23.38
CA TYR A 1187 11.17 -27.43 -22.65
C TYR A 1187 10.69 -28.75 -22.02
N ARG A 1188 9.52 -28.74 -21.37
CA ARG A 1188 8.89 -29.96 -20.82
C ARG A 1188 8.63 -31.00 -21.91
N ARG A 1189 8.16 -30.57 -23.08
CA ARG A 1189 7.89 -31.46 -24.24
C ARG A 1189 9.15 -31.97 -24.94
N ALA A 1190 10.30 -31.31 -24.75
CA ALA A 1190 11.56 -31.70 -25.36
C ALA A 1190 12.40 -32.64 -24.48
N GLU A 1191 12.17 -32.64 -23.17
CA GLU A 1191 12.87 -33.45 -22.16
C GLU A 1191 12.03 -34.62 -21.60
N ALA A 1192 10.73 -34.68 -21.92
CA ALA A 1192 9.86 -35.85 -21.76
C ALA A 1192 9.94 -36.72 -23.02
#